data_AF-A0A2C8FDZ1-F1
#
_entry.id   AF-A0A2C8FDZ1-F1
#
_cell.length_a   1.000
_cell.length_b   1.000
_cell.length_c   1.000
_cell.angle_alpha   90.00
_cell.angle_beta   90.00
_cell.angle_gamma   90.00
#
_symmetry.space_group_name_H-M   'P 1'
#
loop_
_entity.id
_entity.type
_entity.pdbx_description
1 polymer ?
#
loop_
_entity_poly.entity_id
_entity_poly.type
_entity_poly.pdbx_seq_one_letter_code
_entity_poly.pdbx_strand_id
1 'polypeptide(L)'
;MKIKVRLLGSVALIFLIVVSMFLSTWLVTSSQKSDSLVINLAGRQRMLSQKVAKEILAYEKEQRAELAKQINTTMQVFETTLASLTRSGDAPLTLDPKGPVAALPEASDDVRDQLVTVAGLWKPYKAHIQAVLAGGPLDEGRIIMESMDVLKAMNKAVVMMQGETEARVTTLLVSQSICVAIGVIIFLGVLFALNTHLARPLSRLETFAREIAGGNLDAKIQGSFIGELAALKETLGVMVGNLRETMENVASERATAERNADSAKKAAEEANAKQEQVTLLLTTMSDAAGRAGGISESVAAAAGELAAQVDEVNHGTGVQRDRMAETATAMEEMNATVLEVARNASNAAEAAGRARENAQTGADGVREAVSSFDAVKDKMLHLNESMGQLGEQAENIGNIMNVVTDIADQTNLLALNAAIEAARAGEAGRGFAVVADEVRKLAEKTMSATKEVGDAVGTIQEQARSNIKAVEESVEDIVKSTEAANESGRFMSEIVSIVGETAGMVESIATASEEQSAASEEINMAVSEVTSVANETADGMARAAKSLEHLSALAADLDVVIRDMSGQSSAMLNPDLKSLDEIEADLKAQGRRMSDRSNLKAADPDGVMQWGNEFSTNIREIDEQHLRLVDLINALQKAMRSGQGRSAIKEVLEELKQYTVFHFAHEESLFEKYGYPESEAHANEHKMFVDKVLSFEEKILSGRSSVTSEVLDFLKQWLTKHIKVVDRAYSPYMNSKGLY
;
A
#
# COMPACT_ATOMS: atom_id res chain seq x y z
N MET A 1 45.33 5.02 -52.55
CA MET A 1 44.02 5.50 -52.04
C MET A 1 44.30 6.52 -50.95
N LYS A 2 43.74 7.72 -51.05
CA LYS A 2 43.93 8.81 -50.09
C LYS A 2 43.51 8.36 -48.69
N ILE A 3 44.30 8.68 -47.66
CA ILE A 3 44.02 8.33 -46.25
C ILE A 3 42.61 8.79 -45.86
N LYS A 4 42.17 9.95 -46.37
CA LYS A 4 40.81 10.47 -46.21
C LYS A 4 39.72 9.50 -46.65
N VAL A 5 39.91 8.76 -47.75
CA VAL A 5 38.89 7.84 -48.28
C VAL A 5 38.80 6.58 -47.42
N ARG A 6 39.91 6.12 -46.82
CA ARG A 6 39.90 5.00 -45.87
C ARG A 6 39.22 5.38 -44.55
N LEU A 7 39.48 6.59 -44.05
CA LEU A 7 38.81 7.14 -42.87
C LEU A 7 37.30 7.30 -43.10
N LEU A 8 36.89 7.90 -44.22
CA LEU A 8 35.47 8.02 -44.61
C LEU A 8 34.77 6.66 -44.75
N GLY A 9 35.44 5.67 -45.35
CA GLY A 9 34.91 4.31 -45.45
C GLY A 9 34.71 3.63 -44.09
N SER A 10 35.60 3.90 -43.13
CA SER A 10 35.51 3.37 -41.76
C SER A 10 34.35 4.00 -40.98
N VAL A 11 34.17 5.31 -41.10
CA VAL A 11 33.04 6.04 -40.50
C VAL A 11 31.71 5.63 -41.12
N ALA A 12 31.66 5.42 -42.44
CA ALA A 12 30.47 4.92 -43.12
C ALA A 12 30.06 3.52 -42.64
N LEU A 13 31.01 2.64 -42.34
CA LEU A 13 30.74 1.30 -41.82
C LEU A 13 30.13 1.34 -40.41
N ILE A 14 30.66 2.19 -39.53
CA ILE A 14 30.11 2.40 -38.18
C ILE A 14 28.68 2.98 -38.27
N PHE A 15 28.46 3.93 -39.19
CA PHE A 15 27.13 4.50 -39.42
C PHE A 15 26.10 3.45 -39.88
N LEU A 16 26.49 2.54 -40.79
CA LEU A 16 25.61 1.46 -41.25
C LEU A 16 25.21 0.51 -40.11
N ILE A 17 26.10 0.23 -39.15
CA ILE A 17 25.78 -0.59 -37.97
C ILE A 17 24.75 0.11 -37.08
N VAL A 18 24.91 1.41 -36.84
CA VAL A 18 23.95 2.20 -36.05
C VAL A 18 22.56 2.22 -36.71
N VAL A 19 22.51 2.40 -38.03
CA VAL A 19 21.24 2.35 -38.79
C VAL A 19 20.59 0.97 -38.71
N SER A 20 21.39 -0.11 -38.80
CA SER A 20 20.88 -1.48 -38.65
C SER A 20 20.33 -1.76 -37.25
N MET A 21 20.98 -1.26 -36.20
CA MET A 21 20.48 -1.39 -34.82
C MET A 21 19.16 -0.63 -34.63
N PHE A 22 19.06 0.58 -35.18
CA PHE A 22 17.83 1.36 -35.13
C PHE A 22 16.68 0.67 -35.86
N LEU A 23 16.93 0.13 -37.07
CA LEU A 23 15.93 -0.58 -37.85
C LEU A 23 15.43 -1.86 -37.16
N SER A 24 16.34 -2.60 -36.52
CA SER A 24 16.00 -3.80 -35.74
C SER A 24 15.12 -3.46 -34.53
N THR A 25 15.46 -2.41 -33.77
CA THR A 25 14.63 -1.94 -32.65
C THR A 25 13.27 -1.47 -33.14
N TRP A 26 13.23 -0.67 -34.20
CA TRP A 26 11.99 -0.17 -34.78
C TRP A 26 11.05 -1.30 -35.20
N LEU A 27 11.55 -2.32 -35.90
CA LEU A 27 10.76 -3.46 -36.33
C LEU A 27 10.17 -4.25 -35.16
N VAL A 28 10.98 -4.55 -34.13
CA VAL A 28 10.51 -5.31 -32.97
C VAL A 28 9.52 -4.48 -32.13
N THR A 29 9.85 -3.22 -31.80
CA THR A 29 8.97 -2.36 -31.01
C THR A 29 7.66 -2.04 -31.74
N SER A 30 7.68 -1.88 -33.07
CA SER A 30 6.45 -1.71 -33.85
C SER A 30 5.55 -2.95 -33.80
N SER A 31 6.14 -4.15 -33.73
CA SER A 31 5.39 -5.41 -33.62
C SER A 31 4.81 -5.68 -32.21
N GLN A 32 5.28 -4.96 -31.18
CA GLN A 32 4.86 -5.15 -29.78
C GLN A 32 3.73 -4.22 -29.31
N LYS A 33 3.33 -3.24 -30.14
CA LYS A 33 2.38 -2.19 -29.74
C LYS A 33 1.03 -2.73 -29.21
N SER A 34 0.63 -3.92 -29.66
CA SER A 34 -0.63 -4.58 -29.28
C SER A 34 -0.46 -5.72 -28.27
N ASP A 35 0.77 -6.13 -27.92
CA ASP A 35 1.01 -7.33 -27.10
C ASP A 35 0.39 -7.19 -25.70
N SER A 36 0.54 -6.03 -25.07
CA SER A 36 -0.05 -5.75 -23.76
C SER A 36 -1.59 -5.80 -23.78
N LEU A 37 -2.20 -5.29 -24.85
CA LEU A 37 -3.64 -5.29 -25.04
C LEU A 37 -4.17 -6.72 -25.27
N VAL A 38 -3.51 -7.49 -26.13
CA VAL A 38 -3.85 -8.89 -26.43
C VAL A 38 -3.78 -9.73 -25.15
N ILE A 39 -2.69 -9.63 -24.39
CA ILE A 39 -2.50 -10.37 -23.14
C ILE A 39 -3.54 -9.93 -22.09
N ASN A 40 -3.87 -8.64 -21.99
CA ASN A 40 -4.87 -8.16 -21.04
C ASN A 40 -6.26 -8.70 -21.38
N LEU A 41 -6.68 -8.62 -22.65
CA LEU A 41 -7.98 -9.12 -23.09
C LEU A 41 -8.10 -10.64 -23.02
N ALA A 42 -7.01 -11.36 -23.31
CA ALA A 42 -6.90 -12.80 -23.10
C ALA A 42 -6.96 -13.15 -21.61
N GLY A 43 -6.27 -12.38 -20.76
CA GLY A 43 -6.33 -12.49 -19.31
C GLY A 43 -7.74 -12.28 -18.75
N ARG A 44 -8.50 -11.33 -19.33
CA ARG A 44 -9.90 -11.06 -18.98
C ARG A 44 -10.82 -12.26 -19.26
N GLN A 45 -10.55 -13.06 -20.29
CA GLN A 45 -11.36 -14.25 -20.59
C GLN A 45 -11.37 -15.23 -19.41
N ARG A 46 -10.26 -15.37 -18.68
CA ARG A 46 -10.19 -16.17 -17.45
C ARG A 46 -11.23 -15.71 -16.42
N MET A 47 -11.23 -14.41 -16.12
CA MET A 47 -12.18 -13.80 -15.20
C MET A 47 -13.62 -13.94 -15.70
N LEU A 48 -13.87 -13.74 -16.99
CA LEU A 48 -15.21 -13.88 -17.56
C LEU A 48 -15.74 -15.31 -17.46
N SER A 49 -14.90 -16.34 -17.70
CA SER A 49 -15.31 -17.75 -17.56
C SER A 49 -15.75 -18.10 -16.13
N GLN A 50 -15.04 -17.58 -15.13
CA GLN A 50 -15.39 -17.74 -13.71
C GLN A 50 -16.58 -16.87 -13.29
N LYS A 51 -16.67 -15.64 -13.82
CA LYS A 51 -17.78 -14.72 -13.57
C LYS A 51 -19.10 -15.33 -14.02
N VAL A 52 -19.14 -15.94 -15.21
CA VAL A 52 -20.32 -16.64 -15.72
C VAL A 52 -20.73 -17.81 -14.81
N ALA A 53 -19.76 -18.56 -14.27
CA ALA A 53 -20.03 -19.63 -13.30
C ALA A 53 -20.68 -19.07 -12.02
N LYS A 54 -20.13 -17.98 -11.47
CA LYS A 54 -20.67 -17.35 -10.27
C LYS A 54 -22.08 -16.80 -10.50
N GLU A 55 -22.29 -16.15 -11.64
CA GLU A 55 -23.58 -15.55 -11.99
C GLU A 55 -24.66 -16.61 -12.22
N ILE A 56 -24.35 -17.74 -12.86
CA ILE A 56 -25.35 -18.81 -13.08
C ILE A 56 -25.72 -19.53 -11.77
N LEU A 57 -24.77 -19.72 -10.85
CA LEU A 57 -25.05 -20.25 -9.50
C LEU A 57 -25.95 -19.29 -8.70
N ALA A 58 -25.73 -17.97 -8.85
CA ALA A 58 -26.59 -16.96 -8.22
C ALA A 58 -27.99 -16.90 -8.86
N TYR A 59 -28.07 -17.08 -10.19
CA TYR A 59 -29.33 -17.10 -10.92
C TYR A 59 -30.26 -18.23 -10.47
N GLU A 60 -29.75 -19.42 -10.15
CA GLU A 60 -30.57 -20.53 -9.65
C GLU A 60 -31.29 -20.19 -8.33
N LYS A 61 -30.63 -19.42 -7.47
CA LYS A 61 -31.18 -19.03 -6.16
C LYS A 61 -32.23 -17.93 -6.26
N GLU A 62 -32.05 -16.97 -7.15
CA GLU A 62 -32.87 -15.75 -7.19
C GLU A 62 -33.81 -15.63 -8.40
N GLN A 63 -33.55 -16.40 -9.47
CA GLN A 63 -34.29 -16.42 -10.76
C GLN A 63 -34.61 -15.04 -11.36
N ARG A 64 -33.77 -14.03 -11.11
CA ARG A 64 -34.02 -12.65 -11.58
C ARG A 64 -33.73 -12.52 -13.07
N ALA A 65 -34.65 -11.90 -13.80
CA ALA A 65 -34.50 -11.61 -15.23
C ALA A 65 -33.26 -10.77 -15.56
N GLU A 66 -32.85 -9.88 -14.65
CA GLU A 66 -31.66 -9.04 -14.85
C GLU A 66 -30.35 -9.85 -14.78
N LEU A 67 -30.29 -10.89 -13.93
CA LEU A 67 -29.15 -11.81 -13.84
C LEU A 67 -29.01 -12.63 -15.15
N ALA A 68 -30.11 -13.13 -15.70
CA ALA A 68 -30.10 -13.81 -17.00
C ALA A 68 -29.57 -12.91 -18.13
N LYS A 69 -29.93 -11.62 -18.12
CA LYS A 69 -29.44 -10.63 -19.09
C LYS A 69 -27.95 -10.33 -18.90
N GLN A 70 -27.48 -10.22 -17.66
CA GLN A 70 -26.06 -10.05 -17.34
C GLN A 70 -25.23 -11.25 -17.80
N ILE A 71 -25.67 -12.48 -17.50
CA ILE A 71 -25.00 -13.72 -17.91
C ILE A 71 -24.86 -13.77 -19.44
N ASN A 72 -25.94 -13.48 -20.18
CA ASN A 72 -25.91 -13.41 -21.65
C ASN A 72 -24.95 -12.34 -22.16
N THR A 73 -24.89 -11.18 -21.51
CA THR A 73 -23.96 -10.10 -21.86
C THR A 73 -22.51 -10.53 -21.63
N THR A 74 -22.21 -11.15 -20.48
CA THR A 74 -20.89 -11.67 -20.14
C THR A 74 -20.44 -12.75 -21.15
N MET A 75 -21.34 -13.68 -21.52
CA MET A 75 -21.08 -14.69 -22.55
C MET A 75 -20.82 -14.06 -23.93
N GLN A 76 -21.56 -13.02 -24.30
CA GLN A 76 -21.36 -12.32 -25.59
C GLN A 76 -19.99 -11.63 -25.65
N VAL A 77 -19.58 -10.94 -24.58
CA VAL A 77 -18.25 -10.31 -24.51
C VAL A 77 -17.15 -11.36 -24.58
N PHE A 78 -17.33 -12.49 -23.89
CA PHE A 78 -16.39 -13.60 -23.94
C PHE A 78 -16.21 -14.13 -25.38
N GLU A 79 -17.31 -14.47 -26.05
CA GLU A 79 -17.28 -15.02 -27.41
C GLU A 79 -16.69 -14.05 -28.42
N THR A 80 -17.09 -12.78 -28.35
CA THR A 80 -16.60 -11.74 -29.28
C THR A 80 -15.09 -11.56 -29.11
N THR A 81 -14.62 -11.49 -27.85
CA THR A 81 -13.18 -11.34 -27.57
C THR A 81 -12.40 -12.58 -27.97
N LEU A 82 -12.91 -13.79 -27.67
CA LEU A 82 -12.26 -15.06 -28.04
C LEU A 82 -12.15 -15.23 -29.56
N ALA A 83 -13.20 -14.86 -30.30
CA ALA A 83 -13.18 -14.88 -31.76
C ALA A 83 -12.13 -13.91 -32.33
N SER A 84 -12.09 -12.68 -31.82
CA SER A 84 -11.12 -11.66 -32.26
C SER A 84 -9.68 -12.03 -31.88
N LEU A 85 -9.46 -12.67 -30.73
CA LEU A 85 -8.15 -13.24 -30.36
C LEU A 85 -7.74 -14.39 -31.29
N THR A 86 -8.68 -15.16 -31.83
CA THR A 86 -8.39 -16.34 -32.66
C THR A 86 -8.17 -16.00 -34.13
N ARG A 87 -9.00 -15.12 -34.71
CA ARG A 87 -9.05 -14.88 -36.17
C ARG A 87 -8.68 -13.45 -36.58
N SER A 88 -8.19 -12.63 -35.66
CA SER A 88 -8.09 -11.17 -35.77
C SER A 88 -9.47 -10.50 -35.89
N GLY A 89 -9.59 -9.27 -35.42
CA GLY A 89 -10.85 -8.52 -35.43
C GLY A 89 -10.98 -7.56 -34.26
N ASP A 90 -12.14 -6.91 -34.17
CA ASP A 90 -12.44 -5.95 -33.12
C ASP A 90 -12.89 -6.64 -31.83
N ALA A 91 -12.22 -6.36 -30.72
CA ALA A 91 -12.58 -6.85 -29.41
C ALA A 91 -13.09 -5.71 -28.50
N PRO A 92 -14.17 -5.90 -27.74
CA PRO A 92 -14.63 -4.91 -26.77
C PRO A 92 -13.59 -4.64 -25.69
N LEU A 93 -13.30 -3.37 -25.40
CA LEU A 93 -12.37 -2.99 -24.33
C LEU A 93 -13.02 -3.06 -22.94
N THR A 94 -14.35 -3.01 -22.87
CA THR A 94 -15.12 -3.04 -21.63
C THR A 94 -16.02 -4.29 -21.56
N LEU A 95 -16.76 -4.43 -20.46
CA LEU A 95 -17.81 -5.46 -20.30
C LEU A 95 -19.12 -5.09 -21.02
N ASP A 96 -19.20 -3.91 -21.63
CA ASP A 96 -20.31 -3.53 -22.50
C ASP A 96 -19.98 -3.97 -23.94
N PRO A 97 -20.75 -4.90 -24.55
CA PRO A 97 -20.54 -5.31 -25.94
C PRO A 97 -20.64 -4.17 -26.95
N LYS A 98 -21.31 -3.06 -26.59
CA LYS A 98 -21.46 -1.85 -27.43
C LYS A 98 -20.42 -0.77 -27.10
N GLY A 99 -19.53 -1.03 -26.15
CA GLY A 99 -18.47 -0.12 -25.75
C GLY A 99 -17.38 0.04 -26.82
N PRO A 100 -16.33 0.83 -26.51
CA PRO A 100 -15.22 1.01 -27.43
C PRO A 100 -14.51 -0.32 -27.73
N VAL A 101 -14.15 -0.53 -29.00
CA VAL A 101 -13.46 -1.73 -29.47
C VAL A 101 -12.02 -1.41 -29.87
N ALA A 102 -11.18 -2.44 -29.87
CA ALA A 102 -9.83 -2.35 -30.43
C ALA A 102 -9.55 -3.52 -31.37
N ALA A 103 -8.90 -3.21 -32.48
CA ALA A 103 -8.46 -4.21 -33.44
C ALA A 103 -7.32 -5.04 -32.87
N LEU A 104 -7.49 -6.36 -32.86
CA LEU A 104 -6.48 -7.31 -32.43
C LEU A 104 -5.74 -7.89 -33.63
N PRO A 105 -4.40 -8.06 -33.53
CA PRO A 105 -3.62 -8.73 -34.55
C PRO A 105 -3.99 -10.22 -34.64
N GLU A 106 -3.59 -10.86 -35.72
CA GLU A 106 -3.73 -12.30 -35.87
C GLU A 106 -2.81 -13.04 -34.87
N ALA A 107 -3.37 -14.05 -34.18
CA ALA A 107 -2.59 -14.93 -33.33
C ALA A 107 -1.64 -15.81 -34.16
N SER A 108 -0.51 -16.20 -33.57
CA SER A 108 0.37 -17.23 -34.13
C SER A 108 -0.37 -18.56 -34.27
N ASP A 109 0.14 -19.45 -35.12
CA ASP A 109 -0.48 -20.77 -35.32
C ASP A 109 -0.65 -21.56 -34.02
N ASP A 110 0.37 -21.57 -33.16
CA ASP A 110 0.33 -22.29 -31.88
C ASP A 110 -0.68 -21.68 -30.89
N VAL A 111 -0.73 -20.35 -30.78
CA VAL A 111 -1.69 -19.66 -29.91
C VAL A 111 -3.11 -19.82 -30.45
N ARG A 112 -3.29 -19.74 -31.76
CA ARG A 112 -4.57 -19.94 -32.45
C ARG A 112 -5.12 -21.34 -32.19
N ASP A 113 -4.30 -22.38 -32.31
CA ASP A 113 -4.71 -23.77 -32.01
C ASP A 113 -5.13 -23.94 -30.55
N GLN A 114 -4.43 -23.30 -29.62
CA GLN A 114 -4.81 -23.28 -28.22
C GLN A 114 -6.12 -22.51 -27.98
N LEU A 115 -6.35 -21.38 -28.65
CA LEU A 115 -7.61 -20.64 -28.56
C LEU A 115 -8.79 -21.39 -29.20
N VAL A 116 -8.55 -22.17 -30.26
CA VAL A 116 -9.53 -23.10 -30.81
C VAL A 116 -9.90 -24.18 -29.79
N THR A 117 -8.92 -24.65 -29.00
CA THR A 117 -9.17 -25.57 -27.88
C THR A 117 -10.05 -24.92 -26.81
N VAL A 118 -9.79 -23.64 -26.47
CA VAL A 118 -10.64 -22.87 -25.53
C VAL A 118 -12.07 -22.74 -26.08
N ALA A 119 -12.24 -22.43 -27.37
CA ALA A 119 -13.55 -22.35 -28.01
C ALA A 119 -14.28 -23.70 -28.01
N GLY A 120 -13.55 -24.81 -28.17
CA GLY A 120 -14.06 -26.17 -28.07
C GLY A 120 -14.63 -26.51 -26.70
N LEU A 121 -13.96 -26.08 -25.62
CA LEU A 121 -14.42 -26.25 -24.23
C LEU A 121 -15.54 -25.28 -23.85
N TRP A 122 -15.51 -24.06 -24.39
CA TRP A 122 -16.54 -23.05 -24.16
C TRP A 122 -17.91 -23.46 -24.73
N LYS A 123 -17.93 -24.13 -25.89
CA LYS A 123 -19.17 -24.51 -26.57
C LYS A 123 -20.12 -25.39 -25.72
N PRO A 124 -19.69 -26.52 -25.12
CA PRO A 124 -20.54 -27.31 -24.23
C PRO A 124 -20.89 -26.54 -22.95
N TYR A 125 -19.94 -25.80 -22.37
CA TYR A 125 -20.16 -25.00 -21.16
C TYR A 125 -21.26 -23.94 -21.34
N LYS A 126 -21.21 -23.18 -22.45
CA LYS A 126 -22.26 -22.23 -22.82
C LYS A 126 -23.61 -22.92 -23.02
N ALA A 127 -23.64 -24.04 -23.72
CA ALA A 127 -24.90 -24.77 -23.97
C ALA A 127 -25.56 -25.21 -22.65
N HIS A 128 -24.73 -25.61 -21.68
CA HIS A 128 -25.15 -25.92 -20.32
C HIS A 128 -25.73 -24.72 -19.58
N ILE A 129 -25.04 -23.59 -19.57
CA ILE A 129 -25.53 -22.34 -18.97
C ILE A 129 -26.87 -21.93 -19.61
N GLN A 130 -26.97 -22.01 -20.94
CA GLN A 130 -28.20 -21.67 -21.67
C GLN A 130 -29.36 -22.62 -21.35
N ALA A 131 -29.10 -23.90 -21.11
CA ALA A 131 -30.12 -24.85 -20.67
C ALA A 131 -30.67 -24.50 -19.28
N VAL A 132 -29.80 -24.10 -18.35
CA VAL A 132 -30.21 -23.61 -17.02
C VAL A 132 -31.04 -22.33 -17.13
N LEU A 133 -30.60 -21.36 -17.93
CA LEU A 133 -31.35 -20.13 -18.19
C LEU A 133 -32.72 -20.37 -18.86
N ALA A 134 -32.91 -21.52 -19.52
CA ALA A 134 -34.18 -21.94 -20.10
C ALA A 134 -35.07 -22.74 -19.13
N GLY A 135 -34.69 -22.85 -17.85
CA GLY A 135 -35.42 -23.57 -16.81
C GLY A 135 -35.03 -25.05 -16.66
N GLY A 136 -33.91 -25.47 -17.22
CA GLY A 136 -33.33 -26.81 -16.99
C GLY A 136 -32.63 -26.91 -15.63
N PRO A 137 -32.40 -28.14 -15.12
CA PRO A 137 -31.77 -28.35 -13.81
C PRO A 137 -30.30 -27.91 -13.81
N LEU A 138 -29.87 -27.23 -12.73
CA LEU A 138 -28.47 -26.87 -12.50
C LEU A 138 -27.69 -28.05 -11.92
N ASP A 139 -26.56 -28.39 -12.55
CA ASP A 139 -25.52 -29.26 -11.99
C ASP A 139 -24.31 -28.41 -11.61
N GLU A 140 -24.24 -28.05 -10.32
CA GLU A 140 -23.20 -27.17 -9.78
C GLU A 140 -21.78 -27.73 -10.01
N GLY A 141 -21.61 -29.04 -9.79
CA GLY A 141 -20.33 -29.72 -9.95
C GLY A 141 -19.84 -29.66 -11.40
N ARG A 142 -20.76 -29.84 -12.35
CA ARG A 142 -20.44 -29.75 -13.77
C ARG A 142 -20.15 -28.32 -14.23
N ILE A 143 -20.90 -27.32 -13.77
CA ILE A 143 -20.63 -25.90 -14.08
C ILE A 143 -19.26 -25.47 -13.58
N ILE A 144 -18.89 -25.85 -12.35
CA ILE A 144 -17.58 -25.53 -11.78
C ILE A 144 -16.47 -26.23 -12.57
N MET A 145 -16.64 -27.50 -12.92
CA MET A 145 -15.67 -28.27 -13.72
C MET A 145 -15.45 -27.66 -15.11
N GLU A 146 -16.52 -27.41 -15.86
CA GLU A 146 -16.45 -26.84 -17.21
C GLU A 146 -15.85 -25.41 -17.20
N SER A 147 -16.15 -24.62 -16.16
CA SER A 147 -15.51 -23.31 -15.93
C SER A 147 -14.01 -23.44 -15.68
N MET A 148 -13.58 -24.40 -14.86
CA MET A 148 -12.17 -24.68 -14.58
C MET A 148 -11.41 -25.18 -15.81
N ASP A 149 -12.03 -25.99 -16.66
CA ASP A 149 -11.43 -26.47 -17.90
C ASP A 149 -11.18 -25.33 -18.88
N VAL A 150 -12.18 -24.45 -19.07
CA VAL A 150 -12.03 -23.23 -19.88
C VAL A 150 -10.97 -22.32 -19.29
N LEU A 151 -10.98 -22.10 -17.98
CA LEU A 151 -9.98 -21.30 -17.27
C LEU A 151 -8.56 -21.83 -17.51
N LYS A 152 -8.33 -23.14 -17.35
CA LYS A 152 -7.02 -23.78 -17.50
C LYS A 152 -6.53 -23.69 -18.94
N ALA A 153 -7.40 -23.96 -19.92
CA ALA A 153 -7.07 -23.84 -21.32
C ALA A 153 -6.78 -22.39 -21.73
N MET A 154 -7.52 -21.43 -21.19
CA MET A 154 -7.30 -20.01 -21.43
C MET A 154 -6.03 -19.50 -20.75
N ASN A 155 -5.73 -20.00 -19.54
CA ASN A 155 -4.48 -19.69 -18.86
C ASN A 155 -3.26 -20.16 -19.65
N LYS A 156 -3.35 -21.36 -20.27
CA LYS A 156 -2.32 -21.84 -21.17
C LYS A 156 -2.16 -20.92 -22.40
N ALA A 157 -3.26 -20.45 -23.00
CA ALA A 157 -3.20 -19.49 -24.11
C ALA A 157 -2.50 -18.17 -23.70
N VAL A 158 -2.83 -17.62 -22.52
CA VAL A 158 -2.21 -16.40 -21.98
C VAL A 158 -0.71 -16.60 -21.76
N VAL A 159 -0.29 -17.74 -21.19
CA VAL A 159 1.13 -18.06 -20.98
C VAL A 159 1.87 -18.21 -22.31
N MET A 160 1.24 -18.81 -23.33
CA MET A 160 1.82 -18.91 -24.67
C MET A 160 2.01 -17.53 -25.31
N MET A 161 0.99 -16.66 -25.23
CA MET A 161 1.08 -15.28 -25.71
C MET A 161 2.20 -14.49 -24.99
N GLN A 162 2.32 -14.66 -23.67
CA GLN A 162 3.40 -14.04 -22.90
C GLN A 162 4.78 -14.55 -23.33
N GLY A 163 4.93 -15.87 -23.52
CA GLY A 163 6.18 -16.49 -23.97
C GLY A 163 6.62 -16.03 -25.36
N GLU A 164 5.69 -15.80 -26.28
CA GLU A 164 6.01 -15.23 -27.61
C GLU A 164 6.51 -13.79 -27.52
N THR A 165 5.88 -12.96 -26.67
CA THR A 165 6.34 -11.59 -26.43
C THR A 165 7.75 -11.57 -25.82
N GLU A 166 8.01 -12.44 -24.84
CA GLU A 166 9.34 -12.59 -24.21
C GLU A 166 10.41 -13.10 -25.21
N ALA A 167 10.05 -14.02 -26.12
CA ALA A 167 10.94 -14.51 -27.16
C ALA A 167 11.33 -13.40 -28.16
N ARG A 168 10.40 -12.51 -28.53
CA ARG A 168 10.69 -11.33 -29.38
C ARG A 168 11.66 -10.36 -28.70
N VAL A 169 11.50 -10.11 -27.39
CA VAL A 169 12.43 -9.29 -26.59
C VAL A 169 13.82 -9.94 -26.53
N THR A 170 13.87 -11.25 -26.31
CA THR A 170 15.15 -11.99 -26.25
C THR A 170 15.88 -11.94 -27.59
N THR A 171 15.16 -12.09 -28.70
CA THR A 171 15.72 -11.98 -30.06
C THR A 171 16.28 -10.58 -30.31
N LEU A 172 15.59 -9.52 -29.84
CA LEU A 172 16.10 -8.15 -29.89
C LEU A 172 17.40 -8.00 -29.12
N LEU A 173 17.48 -8.48 -27.88
CA LEU A 173 18.68 -8.38 -27.04
C LEU A 173 19.90 -9.11 -27.65
N VAL A 174 19.68 -10.30 -28.21
CA VAL A 174 20.73 -11.07 -28.89
C VAL A 174 21.22 -10.35 -30.15
N SER A 175 20.30 -9.85 -30.99
CA SER A 175 20.66 -9.10 -32.21
C SER A 175 21.44 -7.81 -31.89
N GLN A 176 21.05 -7.09 -30.83
CA GLN A 176 21.74 -5.89 -30.34
C GLN A 176 23.16 -6.21 -29.86
N SER A 177 23.31 -7.30 -29.10
CA SER A 177 24.60 -7.74 -28.57
C SER A 177 25.59 -8.14 -29.68
N ILE A 178 25.11 -8.79 -30.74
CA ILE A 178 25.93 -9.11 -31.93
C ILE A 178 26.39 -7.83 -32.65
N CYS A 179 25.49 -6.86 -32.86
CA CYS A 179 25.84 -5.58 -33.48
C CYS A 179 26.90 -4.79 -32.69
N VAL A 180 26.80 -4.78 -31.36
CA VAL A 180 27.79 -4.14 -30.47
C VAL A 180 29.14 -4.85 -30.57
N ALA A 181 29.17 -6.19 -30.53
CA ALA A 181 30.41 -6.95 -30.65
C ALA A 181 31.13 -6.70 -31.99
N ILE A 182 30.38 -6.66 -33.10
CA ILE A 182 30.92 -6.34 -34.43
C ILE A 182 31.45 -4.90 -34.47
N GLY A 183 30.71 -3.95 -33.88
CA GLY A 183 31.12 -2.55 -33.76
C GLY A 183 32.46 -2.39 -33.01
N VAL A 184 32.64 -3.11 -31.90
CA VAL A 184 33.89 -3.10 -31.12
C VAL A 184 35.06 -3.65 -31.92
N ILE A 185 34.89 -4.77 -32.65
CA ILE A 185 35.95 -5.36 -33.47
C ILE A 185 36.39 -4.40 -34.58
N ILE A 186 35.43 -3.76 -35.26
CA ILE A 186 35.70 -2.77 -36.30
C ILE A 186 36.42 -1.55 -35.71
N PHE A 187 35.97 -1.06 -34.55
CA PHE A 187 36.57 0.07 -33.86
C PHE A 187 38.04 -0.20 -33.49
N LEU A 188 38.34 -1.37 -32.93
CA LEU A 188 39.71 -1.79 -32.62
C LEU A 188 40.57 -1.93 -33.89
N GLY A 189 39.99 -2.44 -34.99
CA GLY A 189 40.66 -2.52 -36.29
C GLY A 189 41.00 -1.14 -36.87
N VAL A 190 40.11 -0.15 -36.73
CA VAL A 190 40.34 1.24 -37.16
C VAL A 190 41.43 1.89 -36.32
N LEU A 191 41.42 1.69 -34.99
CA LEU A 191 42.48 2.20 -34.11
C LEU A 191 43.85 1.60 -34.46
N PHE A 192 43.91 0.30 -34.73
CA PHE A 192 45.14 -0.37 -35.16
C PHE A 192 45.65 0.17 -36.50
N ALA A 193 44.74 0.38 -37.46
CA ALA A 193 45.08 0.95 -38.77
C ALA A 193 45.56 2.41 -38.66
N LEU A 194 44.94 3.24 -37.83
CA LEU A 194 45.36 4.62 -37.57
C LEU A 194 46.75 4.66 -36.92
N ASN A 195 47.01 3.79 -35.95
CA ASN A 195 48.30 3.73 -35.30
C ASN A 195 49.43 3.33 -36.26
N THR A 196 49.18 2.30 -37.08
CA THR A 196 50.21 1.74 -37.99
C THR A 196 50.43 2.57 -39.25
N HIS A 197 49.38 3.14 -39.83
CA HIS A 197 49.46 3.84 -41.12
C HIS A 197 49.50 5.37 -41.01
N LEU A 198 49.16 5.94 -39.86
CA LEU A 198 49.17 7.38 -39.65
C LEU A 198 50.11 7.79 -38.51
N ALA A 199 49.87 7.33 -37.27
CA ALA A 199 50.60 7.82 -36.10
C ALA A 199 52.10 7.48 -36.13
N ARG A 200 52.47 6.21 -36.39
CA ARG A 200 53.88 5.79 -36.43
C ARG A 200 54.68 6.44 -37.57
N PRO A 201 54.19 6.52 -38.83
CA PRO A 201 54.91 7.24 -39.88
C PRO A 201 55.01 8.74 -39.62
N LEU A 202 54.00 9.38 -39.02
CA LEU A 202 54.03 10.80 -38.68
C LEU A 202 55.09 11.10 -37.59
N SER A 203 55.18 10.26 -36.56
CA SER A 203 56.23 10.36 -35.53
C SER A 203 57.65 10.22 -36.12
N ARG A 204 57.84 9.39 -37.17
CA ARG A 204 59.14 9.30 -37.89
C ARG A 204 59.45 10.55 -38.70
N LEU A 205 58.45 11.22 -39.29
CA LEU A 205 58.64 12.50 -39.95
C LEU A 205 58.96 13.62 -38.95
N GLU A 206 58.33 13.60 -37.77
CA GLU A 206 58.64 14.52 -36.67
C GLU A 206 60.08 14.33 -36.14
N THR A 207 60.51 13.08 -35.95
CA THR A 207 61.90 12.76 -35.56
C THR A 207 62.89 13.26 -36.60
N PHE A 208 62.62 13.03 -37.89
CA PHE A 208 63.46 13.54 -38.98
C PHE A 208 63.52 15.07 -39.01
N ALA A 209 62.37 15.75 -38.87
CA ALA A 209 62.32 17.21 -38.81
C ALA A 209 63.13 17.76 -37.62
N ARG A 210 63.14 17.04 -36.49
CA ARG A 210 63.94 17.39 -35.31
C ARG A 210 65.44 17.20 -35.53
N GLU A 211 65.87 16.16 -36.26
CA GLU A 211 67.28 15.96 -36.65
C GLU A 211 67.78 17.05 -37.62
N ILE A 212 66.95 17.45 -38.59
CA ILE A 212 67.23 18.57 -39.50
C ILE A 212 67.33 19.89 -38.73
N ALA A 213 66.39 20.15 -37.82
CA ALA A 213 66.41 21.34 -36.94
C ALA A 213 67.63 21.36 -36.01
N GLY A 214 68.18 20.19 -35.65
CA GLY A 214 69.42 20.04 -34.88
C GLY A 214 70.70 20.25 -35.68
N GLY A 215 70.62 20.64 -36.96
CA GLY A 215 71.76 20.98 -37.81
C GLY A 215 72.36 19.81 -38.62
N ASN A 216 71.79 18.61 -38.52
CA ASN A 216 72.24 17.45 -39.29
C ASN A 216 71.51 17.34 -40.64
N LEU A 217 71.95 18.11 -41.64
CA LEU A 217 71.34 18.13 -42.98
C LEU A 217 71.58 16.86 -43.82
N ASP A 218 72.41 15.92 -43.33
CA ASP A 218 72.66 14.63 -43.98
C ASP A 218 71.72 13.51 -43.50
N ALA A 219 70.79 13.82 -42.58
CA ALA A 219 69.78 12.88 -42.11
C ALA A 219 68.94 12.32 -43.28
N LYS A 220 68.50 11.07 -43.20
CA LYS A 220 67.68 10.40 -44.24
C LYS A 220 66.40 9.83 -43.66
N ILE A 221 65.25 10.15 -44.25
CA ILE A 221 63.95 9.59 -43.86
C ILE A 221 63.89 8.09 -44.18
N GLN A 222 63.97 7.23 -43.16
CA GLN A 222 63.86 5.78 -43.28
C GLN A 222 62.42 5.27 -43.08
N GLY A 223 62.04 4.23 -43.82
CA GLY A 223 60.73 3.55 -43.73
C GLY A 223 59.82 3.75 -44.95
N SER A 224 58.75 2.95 -45.00
CA SER A 224 57.72 3.00 -46.04
C SER A 224 56.62 4.00 -45.68
N PHE A 225 56.34 4.94 -46.57
CA PHE A 225 55.27 5.93 -46.44
C PHE A 225 54.28 5.70 -47.59
N ILE A 226 52.99 5.89 -47.33
CA ILE A 226 51.93 5.60 -48.30
C ILE A 226 51.05 6.85 -48.43
N GLY A 227 50.56 7.10 -49.64
CA GLY A 227 49.58 8.16 -49.92
C GLY A 227 50.14 9.56 -49.62
N GLU A 228 49.36 10.35 -48.90
CA GLU A 228 49.70 11.75 -48.58
C GLU A 228 50.97 11.89 -47.74
N LEU A 229 51.30 10.90 -46.90
CA LEU A 229 52.54 10.90 -46.13
C LEU A 229 53.78 10.57 -46.97
N ALA A 230 53.62 9.87 -48.09
CA ALA A 230 54.70 9.66 -49.06
C ALA A 230 55.03 10.96 -49.81
N ALA A 231 53.98 11.69 -50.23
CA ALA A 231 54.14 13.02 -50.81
C ALA A 231 54.76 14.00 -49.80
N LEU A 232 54.35 13.96 -48.52
CA LEU A 232 54.94 14.79 -47.47
C LEU A 232 56.42 14.46 -47.20
N LYS A 233 56.80 13.17 -47.22
CA LYS A 233 58.22 12.75 -47.17
C LYS A 233 59.01 13.32 -48.34
N GLU A 234 58.47 13.25 -49.55
CA GLU A 234 59.13 13.74 -50.76
C GLU A 234 59.31 15.26 -50.69
N THR A 235 58.27 16.00 -50.30
CA THR A 235 58.33 17.45 -50.07
C THR A 235 59.30 17.84 -48.97
N LEU A 236 59.36 17.10 -47.85
CA LEU A 236 60.35 17.32 -46.79
C LEU A 236 61.77 17.04 -47.28
N GLY A 237 61.97 16.05 -48.16
CA GLY A 237 63.26 15.79 -48.80
C GLY A 237 63.68 16.92 -49.74
N VAL A 238 62.75 17.46 -50.54
CA VAL A 238 62.98 18.64 -51.38
C VAL A 238 63.27 19.88 -50.52
N MET A 239 62.59 20.05 -49.38
CA MET A 239 62.84 21.14 -48.43
C MET A 239 64.25 21.09 -47.82
N VAL A 240 64.76 19.90 -47.47
CA VAL A 240 66.16 19.74 -47.00
C VAL A 240 67.16 20.01 -48.12
N GLY A 241 66.83 19.63 -49.37
CA GLY A 241 67.59 20.03 -50.56
C GLY A 241 67.62 21.56 -50.74
N ASN A 242 66.48 22.22 -50.59
CA ASN A 242 66.37 23.68 -50.66
C ASN A 242 67.03 24.37 -49.46
N LEU A 243 67.08 23.76 -48.26
CA LEU A 243 67.80 24.26 -47.08
C LEU A 243 69.32 24.24 -47.30
N ARG A 244 69.81 23.25 -48.04
CA ARG A 244 71.21 23.19 -48.50
C ARG A 244 71.53 24.31 -49.51
N GLU A 245 70.57 24.67 -50.36
CA GLU A 245 70.67 25.73 -51.38
C GLU A 245 70.43 27.15 -50.81
N THR A 246 69.63 27.29 -49.76
CA THR A 246 69.33 28.56 -49.08
C THR A 246 70.36 28.95 -48.02
N MET A 247 71.15 28.01 -47.48
CA MET A 247 72.36 28.32 -46.71
C MET A 247 73.52 28.86 -47.57
N GLU A 248 73.40 28.77 -48.90
CA GLU A 248 74.31 29.40 -49.88
C GLU A 248 73.77 30.75 -50.42
N ASN A 249 72.55 31.15 -50.04
CA ASN A 249 71.88 32.39 -50.48
C ASN A 249 71.35 33.20 -49.29
N VAL A 250 72.25 33.77 -48.49
CA VAL A 250 71.93 34.83 -47.51
C VAL A 250 72.18 36.19 -48.14
N ALA A 251 71.20 36.68 -48.92
CA ALA A 251 71.04 38.10 -49.23
C ALA A 251 69.68 38.35 -49.90
N SER A 252 68.61 38.50 -49.13
CA SER A 252 67.60 39.57 -49.31
C SER A 252 66.34 39.30 -48.48
N GLU A 253 66.13 40.15 -47.48
CA GLU A 253 64.93 40.27 -46.68
C GLU A 253 64.33 41.65 -46.98
N ARG A 254 63.11 41.69 -47.55
CA ARG A 254 62.15 42.83 -47.47
C ARG A 254 60.93 42.61 -48.37
N ALA A 255 59.92 41.88 -47.89
CA ALA A 255 58.54 41.98 -48.39
C ALA A 255 57.48 41.38 -47.43
N THR A 256 57.62 41.55 -46.12
CA THR A 256 56.70 40.96 -45.12
C THR A 256 56.33 41.97 -44.02
N ALA A 257 55.78 43.12 -44.42
CA ALA A 257 55.25 44.10 -43.46
C ALA A 257 53.85 44.64 -43.79
N GLU A 258 53.31 44.40 -44.99
CA GLU A 258 52.01 44.99 -45.39
C GLU A 258 50.81 44.03 -45.30
N ARG A 259 51.00 42.71 -45.21
CA ARG A 259 49.87 41.74 -45.10
C ARG A 259 49.26 41.61 -43.71
N ASN A 260 49.94 42.06 -42.64
CA ASN A 260 49.51 41.81 -41.26
C ASN A 260 48.43 42.79 -40.76
N ALA A 261 48.32 43.99 -41.36
CA ALA A 261 47.38 45.02 -40.90
C ALA A 261 45.92 44.72 -41.30
N ASP A 262 45.69 44.12 -42.47
CA ASP A 262 44.34 43.86 -42.99
C ASP A 262 43.71 42.59 -42.36
N SER A 263 44.54 41.61 -42.00
CA SER A 263 44.12 40.42 -41.25
C SER A 263 43.77 40.72 -39.78
N ALA A 264 44.45 41.68 -39.15
CA ALA A 264 44.19 42.06 -37.77
C ALA A 264 42.82 42.76 -37.60
N LYS A 265 42.41 43.57 -38.60
CA LYS A 265 41.12 44.28 -38.57
C LYS A 265 39.92 43.33 -38.71
N LYS A 266 39.98 42.37 -39.65
CA LYS A 266 38.94 41.33 -39.78
C LYS A 266 38.84 40.44 -38.54
N ALA A 267 39.96 40.10 -37.92
CA ALA A 267 39.97 39.33 -36.68
C ALA A 267 39.34 40.10 -35.51
N ALA A 268 39.53 41.43 -35.44
CA ALA A 268 38.89 42.27 -34.43
C ALA A 268 37.38 42.42 -34.64
N GLU A 269 36.91 42.57 -35.89
CA GLU A 269 35.48 42.61 -36.22
C GLU A 269 34.77 41.28 -35.91
N GLU A 270 35.41 40.13 -36.21
CA GLU A 270 34.92 38.80 -35.84
C GLU A 270 34.94 38.56 -34.32
N ALA A 271 35.95 39.09 -33.61
CA ALA A 271 36.03 39.00 -32.15
C ALA A 271 34.90 39.79 -31.47
N ASN A 272 34.59 41.01 -31.95
CA ASN A 272 33.48 41.80 -31.43
C ASN A 272 32.11 41.15 -31.67
N ALA A 273 31.88 40.58 -32.87
CA ALA A 273 30.66 39.84 -33.15
C ALA A 273 30.51 38.58 -32.28
N LYS A 274 31.62 37.89 -31.97
CA LYS A 274 31.65 36.78 -31.01
C LYS A 274 31.42 37.26 -29.57
N GLN A 275 31.95 38.43 -29.20
CA GLN A 275 31.72 39.03 -27.89
C GLN A 275 30.23 39.30 -27.67
N GLU A 276 29.55 39.91 -28.65
CA GLU A 276 28.10 40.15 -28.59
C GLU A 276 27.29 38.85 -28.49
N GLN A 277 27.67 37.81 -29.24
CA GLN A 277 27.05 36.49 -29.12
C GLN A 277 27.26 35.85 -27.75
N VAL A 278 28.46 35.97 -27.17
CA VAL A 278 28.76 35.47 -25.82
C VAL A 278 27.95 36.22 -24.77
N THR A 279 27.85 37.55 -24.87
CA THR A 279 27.02 38.35 -23.97
C THR A 279 25.54 37.94 -24.04
N LEU A 280 24.98 37.73 -25.24
CA LEU A 280 23.61 37.26 -25.41
C LEU A 280 23.40 35.84 -24.85
N LEU A 281 24.38 34.95 -25.04
CA LEU A 281 24.34 33.59 -24.49
C LEU A 281 24.34 33.61 -22.96
N LEU A 282 25.20 34.44 -22.36
CA LEU A 282 25.30 34.58 -20.90
C LEU A 282 24.03 35.17 -20.29
N THR A 283 23.42 36.20 -20.91
CA THR A 283 22.14 36.75 -20.42
C THR A 283 21.01 35.73 -20.52
N THR A 284 20.93 34.97 -21.61
CA THR A 284 19.95 33.89 -21.78
C THR A 284 20.17 32.76 -20.77
N MET A 285 21.43 32.41 -20.49
CA MET A 285 21.80 31.42 -19.49
C MET A 285 21.46 31.87 -18.07
N SER A 286 21.64 33.16 -17.76
CA SER A 286 21.23 33.75 -16.47
C SER A 286 19.72 33.73 -16.29
N ASP A 287 18.93 34.04 -17.32
CA ASP A 287 17.47 33.98 -17.25
C ASP A 287 16.98 32.53 -17.09
N ALA A 288 17.58 31.59 -17.83
CA ALA A 288 17.31 30.16 -17.68
C ALA A 288 17.64 29.64 -16.27
N ALA A 289 18.76 30.09 -15.69
CA ALA A 289 19.15 29.77 -14.31
C ALA A 289 18.13 30.32 -13.30
N GLY A 290 17.69 31.57 -13.45
CA GLY A 290 16.66 32.16 -12.58
C GLY A 290 15.33 31.40 -12.62
N ARG A 291 14.88 31.01 -13.83
CA ARG A 291 13.67 30.19 -14.02
C ARG A 291 13.83 28.79 -13.43
N ALA A 292 14.99 28.17 -13.61
CA ALA A 292 15.29 26.87 -13.01
C ALA A 292 15.32 26.96 -11.47
N GLY A 293 15.79 28.08 -10.90
CA GLY A 293 15.79 28.35 -9.46
C GLY A 293 14.38 28.33 -8.88
N GLY A 294 13.46 29.08 -9.48
CA GLY A 294 12.07 29.10 -9.04
C GLY A 294 11.37 27.73 -9.17
N ILE A 295 11.72 26.93 -10.18
CA ILE A 295 11.22 25.54 -10.30
C ILE A 295 11.80 24.66 -9.19
N SER A 296 13.09 24.76 -8.90
CA SER A 296 13.74 23.97 -7.84
C SER A 296 13.14 24.27 -6.47
N GLU A 297 12.93 25.54 -6.15
CA GLU A 297 12.29 25.98 -4.91
C GLU A 297 10.84 25.45 -4.80
N SER A 298 10.09 25.50 -5.91
CA SER A 298 8.72 24.94 -5.96
C SER A 298 8.70 23.42 -5.74
N VAL A 299 9.67 22.68 -6.30
CA VAL A 299 9.80 21.23 -6.09
C VAL A 299 10.15 20.92 -4.65
N ALA A 300 11.08 21.66 -4.04
CA ALA A 300 11.45 21.48 -2.64
C ALA A 300 10.27 21.76 -1.70
N ALA A 301 9.49 22.82 -1.95
CA ALA A 301 8.29 23.13 -1.19
C ALA A 301 7.24 22.01 -1.30
N ALA A 302 6.95 21.54 -2.52
CA ALA A 302 6.01 20.45 -2.76
C ALA A 302 6.46 19.13 -2.13
N ALA A 303 7.77 18.84 -2.14
CA ALA A 303 8.33 17.67 -1.48
C ALA A 303 8.16 17.72 0.04
N GLY A 304 8.35 18.91 0.65
CA GLY A 304 8.11 19.14 2.07
C GLY A 304 6.64 18.96 2.48
N GLU A 305 5.72 19.49 1.68
CA GLU A 305 4.28 19.32 1.91
C GLU A 305 3.84 17.86 1.79
N LEU A 306 4.32 17.15 0.76
CA LEU A 306 4.08 15.71 0.60
C LEU A 306 4.68 14.89 1.75
N ALA A 307 5.83 15.29 2.30
CA ALA A 307 6.44 14.60 3.43
C ALA A 307 5.56 14.70 4.69
N ALA A 308 4.98 15.88 4.94
CA ALA A 308 4.01 16.07 6.02
C ALA A 308 2.75 15.22 5.82
N GLN A 309 2.22 15.14 4.59
CA GLN A 309 1.08 14.26 4.28
C GLN A 309 1.40 12.78 4.50
N VAL A 310 2.60 12.33 4.11
CA VAL A 310 3.03 10.94 4.32
C VAL A 310 3.09 10.59 5.81
N ASP A 311 3.58 11.52 6.66
CA ASP A 311 3.60 11.32 8.11
C ASP A 311 2.19 11.23 8.70
N GLU A 312 1.28 12.10 8.25
CA GLU A 312 -0.12 12.09 8.69
C GLU A 312 -0.85 10.80 8.28
N VAL A 313 -0.63 10.31 7.05
CA VAL A 313 -1.19 9.03 6.61
C VAL A 313 -0.61 7.86 7.43
N ASN A 314 0.69 7.87 7.74
CA ASN A 314 1.29 6.86 8.60
C ASN A 314 0.69 6.86 10.01
N HIS A 315 0.48 8.04 10.60
CA HIS A 315 -0.19 8.17 11.89
C HIS A 315 -1.62 7.63 11.84
N GLY A 316 -2.40 8.05 10.84
CA GLY A 316 -3.78 7.57 10.63
C GLY A 316 -3.85 6.06 10.44
N THR A 317 -2.90 5.49 9.71
CA THR A 317 -2.77 4.04 9.52
C THR A 317 -2.45 3.30 10.83
N GLY A 318 -1.65 3.90 11.71
CA GLY A 318 -1.41 3.39 13.06
C GLY A 318 -2.70 3.34 13.90
N VAL A 319 -3.42 4.45 13.96
CA VAL A 319 -4.72 4.53 14.65
C VAL A 319 -5.72 3.51 14.08
N GLN A 320 -5.75 3.34 12.76
CA GLN A 320 -6.62 2.37 12.11
C GLN A 320 -6.31 0.94 12.53
N ARG A 321 -5.02 0.56 12.63
CA ARG A 321 -4.63 -0.76 13.15
C ARG A 321 -5.09 -0.99 14.58
N ASP A 322 -4.91 -0.01 15.46
CA ASP A 322 -5.32 -0.12 16.87
C ASP A 322 -6.85 -0.31 16.98
N ARG A 323 -7.63 0.43 16.18
CA ARG A 323 -9.08 0.26 16.11
C ARG A 323 -9.51 -1.09 15.55
N MET A 324 -8.78 -1.62 14.58
CA MET A 324 -9.03 -2.98 14.07
C MET A 324 -8.74 -4.04 15.12
N ALA A 325 -7.68 -3.89 15.93
CA ALA A 325 -7.38 -4.81 17.03
C ALA A 325 -8.46 -4.79 18.13
N GLU A 326 -8.95 -3.60 18.49
CA GLU A 326 -10.08 -3.43 19.43
C GLU A 326 -11.35 -4.09 18.86
N THR A 327 -11.63 -3.87 17.57
CA THR A 327 -12.78 -4.48 16.88
C THR A 327 -12.66 -6.00 16.85
N ALA A 328 -11.49 -6.56 16.52
CA ALA A 328 -11.26 -8.01 16.53
C ALA A 328 -11.55 -8.62 17.90
N THR A 329 -11.08 -7.98 18.97
CA THR A 329 -11.34 -8.42 20.35
C THR A 329 -12.84 -8.40 20.67
N ALA A 330 -13.53 -7.31 20.32
CA ALA A 330 -14.98 -7.21 20.50
C ALA A 330 -15.75 -8.28 19.69
N MET A 331 -15.25 -8.64 18.50
CA MET A 331 -15.83 -9.72 17.69
C MET A 331 -15.59 -11.11 18.30
N GLU A 332 -14.46 -11.36 18.94
CA GLU A 332 -14.22 -12.60 19.69
C GLU A 332 -15.19 -12.72 20.88
N GLU A 333 -15.39 -11.64 21.64
CA GLU A 333 -16.38 -11.60 22.73
C GLU A 333 -17.82 -11.77 22.21
N MET A 334 -18.13 -11.16 21.06
CA MET A 334 -19.43 -11.32 20.40
C MET A 334 -19.68 -12.79 20.03
N ASN A 335 -18.70 -13.47 19.43
CA ASN A 335 -18.82 -14.86 19.04
C ASN A 335 -19.05 -15.77 20.26
N ALA A 336 -18.30 -15.54 21.35
CA ALA A 336 -18.53 -16.25 22.60
C ALA A 336 -19.96 -16.06 23.14
N THR A 337 -20.47 -14.82 23.09
CA THR A 337 -21.82 -14.48 23.53
C THR A 337 -22.89 -15.14 22.64
N VAL A 338 -22.71 -15.13 21.33
CA VAL A 338 -23.62 -15.76 20.36
C VAL A 338 -23.72 -17.27 20.61
N LEU A 339 -22.59 -17.94 20.85
CA LEU A 339 -22.56 -19.37 21.21
C LEU A 339 -23.30 -19.65 22.53
N GLU A 340 -23.15 -18.76 23.51
CA GLU A 340 -23.87 -18.87 24.78
C GLU A 340 -25.38 -18.69 24.60
N VAL A 341 -25.81 -17.70 23.79
CA VAL A 341 -27.23 -17.49 23.47
C VAL A 341 -27.81 -18.69 22.74
N ALA A 342 -27.11 -19.24 21.74
CA ALA A 342 -27.55 -20.44 21.02
C ALA A 342 -27.72 -21.64 21.97
N ARG A 343 -26.77 -21.84 22.89
CA ARG A 343 -26.85 -22.90 23.91
C ARG A 343 -28.00 -22.69 24.88
N ASN A 344 -28.23 -21.46 25.33
CA ASN A 344 -29.33 -21.11 26.21
C ASN A 344 -30.70 -21.28 25.52
N ALA A 345 -30.79 -20.94 24.23
CA ALA A 345 -31.97 -21.21 23.42
C ALA A 345 -32.23 -22.72 23.34
N SER A 346 -31.22 -23.54 23.01
CA SER A 346 -31.38 -25.00 22.99
C SER A 346 -31.90 -25.56 24.33
N ASN A 347 -31.34 -25.11 25.46
CA ASN A 347 -31.79 -25.53 26.78
C ASN A 347 -33.24 -25.09 27.08
N ALA A 348 -33.62 -23.88 26.65
CA ALA A 348 -34.97 -23.35 26.81
C ALA A 348 -35.99 -24.13 25.96
N ALA A 349 -35.61 -24.54 24.74
CA ALA A 349 -36.46 -25.36 23.87
C ALA A 349 -36.73 -26.73 24.50
N GLU A 350 -35.69 -27.37 25.07
CA GLU A 350 -35.84 -28.64 25.79
C GLU A 350 -36.74 -28.49 27.03
N ALA A 351 -36.55 -27.41 27.81
CA ALA A 351 -37.40 -27.11 28.96
C ALA A 351 -38.87 -26.87 28.56
N ALA A 352 -39.10 -26.14 27.46
CA ALA A 352 -40.44 -25.94 26.89
C ALA A 352 -41.04 -27.28 26.42
N GLY A 353 -40.25 -28.13 25.74
CA GLY A 353 -40.69 -29.48 25.35
C GLY A 353 -41.19 -30.31 26.53
N ARG A 354 -40.42 -30.35 27.62
CA ARG A 354 -40.82 -31.05 28.87
C ARG A 354 -42.05 -30.43 29.53
N ALA A 355 -42.15 -29.10 29.55
CA ALA A 355 -43.31 -28.41 30.10
C ALA A 355 -44.59 -28.73 29.31
N ARG A 356 -44.48 -28.83 27.97
CA ARG A 356 -45.58 -29.21 27.09
C ARG A 356 -46.03 -30.64 27.35
N GLU A 357 -45.10 -31.58 27.49
CA GLU A 357 -45.40 -32.98 27.82
C GLU A 357 -46.09 -33.11 29.18
N ASN A 358 -45.62 -32.38 30.20
CA ASN A 358 -46.25 -32.36 31.52
C ASN A 358 -47.67 -31.77 31.47
N ALA A 359 -47.88 -30.67 30.75
CA ALA A 359 -49.20 -30.06 30.59
C ALA A 359 -50.16 -30.97 29.80
N GLN A 360 -49.66 -31.68 28.78
CA GLN A 360 -50.43 -32.68 28.04
C GLN A 360 -50.86 -33.84 28.96
N THR A 361 -49.92 -34.38 29.74
CA THR A 361 -50.20 -35.42 30.74
C THR A 361 -51.21 -34.95 31.78
N GLY A 362 -51.10 -33.69 32.23
CA GLY A 362 -52.07 -33.07 33.12
C GLY A 362 -53.46 -32.94 32.50
N ALA A 363 -53.55 -32.54 31.23
CA ALA A 363 -54.82 -32.46 30.50
C ALA A 363 -55.48 -33.84 30.35
N ASP A 364 -54.68 -34.88 30.10
CA ASP A 364 -55.16 -36.25 29.99
C ASP A 364 -55.68 -36.78 31.34
N GLY A 365 -54.94 -36.51 32.43
CA GLY A 365 -55.38 -36.86 33.79
C GLY A 365 -56.67 -36.14 34.22
N VAL A 366 -56.86 -34.89 33.79
CA VAL A 366 -58.13 -34.17 34.01
C VAL A 366 -59.28 -34.81 33.23
N ARG A 367 -59.07 -35.23 31.98
CA ARG A 367 -60.11 -35.94 31.20
C ARG A 367 -60.50 -37.26 31.86
N GLU A 368 -59.54 -37.99 32.42
CA GLU A 368 -59.81 -39.22 33.17
C GLU A 368 -60.62 -38.93 34.46
N ALA A 369 -60.30 -37.84 35.16
CA ALA A 369 -61.06 -37.41 36.33
C ALA A 369 -62.52 -37.05 35.97
N VAL A 370 -62.75 -36.31 34.89
CA VAL A 370 -64.10 -35.99 34.37
C VAL A 370 -64.88 -37.27 34.06
N SER A 371 -64.26 -38.22 33.35
CA SER A 371 -64.90 -39.52 33.05
C SER A 371 -65.24 -40.30 34.32
N SER A 372 -64.40 -40.21 35.35
CA SER A 372 -64.65 -40.84 36.65
C SER A 372 -65.81 -40.18 37.38
N PHE A 373 -65.92 -38.85 37.35
CA PHE A 373 -67.06 -38.14 37.95
C PHE A 373 -68.38 -38.48 37.27
N ASP A 374 -68.42 -38.57 35.94
CA ASP A 374 -69.62 -39.03 35.23
C ASP A 374 -70.03 -40.45 35.65
N ALA A 375 -69.06 -41.37 35.78
CA ALA A 375 -69.34 -42.72 36.27
C ALA A 375 -69.85 -42.75 37.72
N VAL A 376 -69.36 -41.85 38.59
CA VAL A 376 -69.87 -41.71 39.97
C VAL A 376 -71.28 -41.11 39.96
N LYS A 377 -71.55 -40.12 39.10
CA LYS A 377 -72.89 -39.52 38.92
C LYS A 377 -73.91 -40.59 38.56
N ASP A 378 -73.60 -41.45 37.59
CA ASP A 378 -74.49 -42.53 37.14
C ASP A 378 -74.78 -43.52 38.28
N LYS A 379 -73.77 -43.88 39.09
CA LYS A 379 -73.97 -44.72 40.28
C LYS A 379 -74.85 -44.07 41.33
N MET A 380 -74.73 -42.76 41.54
CA MET A 380 -75.57 -42.00 42.47
C MET A 380 -77.02 -41.95 41.98
N LEU A 381 -77.26 -41.76 40.69
CA LEU A 381 -78.61 -41.81 40.11
C LEU A 381 -79.26 -43.19 40.30
N HIS A 382 -78.53 -44.28 40.09
CA HIS A 382 -79.02 -45.63 40.39
C HIS A 382 -79.28 -45.86 41.88
N LEU A 383 -78.46 -45.30 42.77
CA LEU A 383 -78.69 -45.37 44.21
C LEU A 383 -79.96 -44.60 44.61
N ASN A 384 -80.21 -43.44 43.99
CA ASN A 384 -81.43 -42.67 44.21
C ASN A 384 -82.68 -43.48 43.82
N GLU A 385 -82.67 -44.11 42.64
CA GLU A 385 -83.75 -44.99 42.18
C GLU A 385 -83.99 -46.16 43.15
N SER A 386 -82.91 -46.82 43.60
CA SER A 386 -82.99 -47.93 44.54
C SER A 386 -83.57 -47.52 45.90
N MET A 387 -83.21 -46.33 46.40
CA MET A 387 -83.76 -45.79 47.64
C MET A 387 -85.23 -45.39 47.49
N GLY A 388 -85.63 -44.88 46.31
CA GLY A 388 -87.03 -44.65 45.96
C GLY A 388 -87.86 -45.93 46.02
N GLN A 389 -87.36 -47.01 45.40
CA GLN A 389 -88.00 -48.33 45.45
C GLN A 389 -88.10 -48.89 46.88
N LEU A 390 -87.04 -48.74 47.70
CA LEU A 390 -87.06 -49.13 49.11
C LEU A 390 -88.13 -48.34 49.90
N GLY A 391 -88.24 -47.04 49.64
CA GLY A 391 -89.26 -46.19 50.23
C GLY A 391 -90.68 -46.66 49.90
N GLU A 392 -90.95 -46.97 48.63
CA GLU A 392 -92.25 -47.49 48.17
C GLU A 392 -92.56 -48.87 48.78
N GLN A 393 -91.57 -49.77 48.85
CA GLN A 393 -91.73 -51.08 49.51
C GLN A 393 -92.04 -50.92 51.00
N ALA A 394 -91.35 -50.02 51.70
CA ALA A 394 -91.59 -49.75 53.10
C ALA A 394 -92.98 -49.10 53.33
N GLU A 395 -93.45 -48.24 52.42
CA GLU A 395 -94.81 -47.70 52.45
C GLU A 395 -95.88 -48.80 52.27
N ASN A 396 -95.68 -49.69 51.31
CA ASN A 396 -96.56 -50.84 51.08
C ASN A 396 -96.62 -51.77 52.31
N ILE A 397 -95.48 -52.04 52.96
CA ILE A 397 -95.45 -52.80 54.21
C ILE A 397 -96.23 -52.06 55.29
N GLY A 398 -96.02 -50.74 55.45
CA GLY A 398 -96.77 -49.92 56.40
C GLY A 398 -98.28 -50.02 56.22
N ASN A 399 -98.76 -49.99 54.97
CA ASN A 399 -100.18 -50.18 54.65
C ASN A 399 -100.69 -51.58 55.05
N ILE A 400 -99.90 -52.63 54.82
CA ILE A 400 -100.22 -53.99 55.28
C ILE A 400 -100.29 -54.04 56.81
N MET A 401 -99.34 -53.40 57.51
CA MET A 401 -99.33 -53.38 58.98
C MET A 401 -100.56 -52.70 59.58
N ASN A 402 -101.07 -51.65 58.94
CA ASN A 402 -102.32 -51.00 59.34
C ASN A 402 -103.50 -51.98 59.21
N VAL A 403 -103.62 -52.70 58.09
CA VAL A 403 -104.65 -53.72 57.89
C VAL A 403 -104.55 -54.85 58.92
N VAL A 404 -103.33 -55.32 59.24
CA VAL A 404 -103.15 -56.37 60.26
C VAL A 404 -103.52 -55.84 61.65
N THR A 405 -103.23 -54.59 61.96
CA THR A 405 -103.62 -53.95 63.22
C THR A 405 -105.14 -53.84 63.32
N ASP A 406 -105.82 -53.44 62.24
CA ASP A 406 -107.28 -53.39 62.17
C ASP A 406 -107.90 -54.79 62.35
N ILE A 407 -107.33 -55.82 61.72
CA ILE A 407 -107.76 -57.22 61.88
C ILE A 407 -107.57 -57.68 63.33
N ALA A 408 -106.44 -57.35 63.94
CA ALA A 408 -106.15 -57.72 65.33
C ALA A 408 -107.10 -57.01 66.30
N ASP A 409 -107.41 -55.73 66.09
CA ASP A 409 -108.38 -54.98 66.91
C ASP A 409 -109.81 -55.52 66.74
N GLN A 410 -110.22 -55.84 65.51
CA GLN A 410 -111.50 -56.53 65.25
C GLN A 410 -111.55 -57.91 65.93
N THR A 411 -110.45 -58.66 65.88
CA THR A 411 -110.34 -59.97 66.54
C THR A 411 -110.43 -59.82 68.06
N ASN A 412 -109.81 -58.78 68.63
CA ASN A 412 -109.88 -58.43 70.05
C ASN A 412 -111.31 -58.09 70.48
N LEU A 413 -112.03 -57.29 69.69
CA LEU A 413 -113.44 -56.95 69.92
C LEU A 413 -114.37 -58.16 69.79
N LEU A 414 -114.15 -59.01 68.79
CA LEU A 414 -114.90 -60.26 68.62
C LEU A 414 -114.68 -61.22 69.80
N ALA A 415 -113.43 -61.36 70.24
CA ALA A 415 -113.06 -62.16 71.40
C ALA A 415 -113.68 -61.62 72.69
N LEU A 416 -113.72 -60.30 72.87
CA LEU A 416 -114.40 -59.66 74.00
C LEU A 416 -115.91 -59.93 73.99
N ASN A 417 -116.57 -59.76 72.84
CA ASN A 417 -117.99 -60.07 72.70
C ASN A 417 -118.29 -61.55 72.98
N ALA A 418 -117.43 -62.47 72.50
CA ALA A 418 -117.53 -63.89 72.77
C ALA A 418 -117.33 -64.21 74.27
N ALA A 419 -116.40 -63.56 74.94
CA ALA A 419 -116.18 -63.71 76.38
C ALA A 419 -117.38 -63.22 77.21
N ILE A 420 -118.01 -62.10 76.80
CA ILE A 420 -119.23 -61.57 77.42
C ILE A 420 -120.39 -62.58 77.26
N GLU A 421 -120.62 -63.09 76.05
CA GLU A 421 -121.72 -64.04 75.80
C GLU A 421 -121.46 -65.39 76.49
N ALA A 422 -120.21 -65.84 76.57
CA ALA A 422 -119.81 -67.01 77.34
C ALA A 422 -120.05 -66.83 78.85
N ALA A 423 -119.80 -65.64 79.41
CA ALA A 423 -120.13 -65.30 80.79
C ALA A 423 -121.66 -65.27 81.02
N ARG A 424 -122.41 -64.80 80.03
CA ARG A 424 -123.89 -64.75 80.04
C ARG A 424 -124.53 -66.14 80.06
N ALA A 425 -123.88 -67.14 79.45
CA ALA A 425 -124.31 -68.54 79.43
C ALA A 425 -124.00 -69.34 80.72
N GLY A 426 -123.35 -68.74 81.72
CA GLY A 426 -123.07 -69.37 83.02
C GLY A 426 -122.15 -70.60 82.93
N GLU A 427 -122.46 -71.68 83.66
CA GLU A 427 -121.65 -72.91 83.71
C GLU A 427 -121.47 -73.58 82.33
N ALA A 428 -122.44 -73.44 81.40
CA ALA A 428 -122.35 -74.02 80.06
C ALA A 428 -121.35 -73.29 79.13
N GLY A 429 -121.03 -72.02 79.42
CA GLY A 429 -120.13 -71.18 78.63
C GLY A 429 -118.66 -71.22 79.05
N ARG A 430 -118.31 -71.95 80.12
CA ARG A 430 -116.98 -71.87 80.76
C ARG A 430 -115.83 -72.26 79.84
N GLY A 431 -116.01 -73.28 78.99
CA GLY A 431 -115.01 -73.69 78.00
C GLY A 431 -114.82 -72.65 76.88
N PHE A 432 -115.91 -72.02 76.43
CA PHE A 432 -115.87 -70.95 75.43
C PHE A 432 -115.22 -69.67 75.98
N ALA A 433 -115.45 -69.34 77.25
CA ALA A 433 -114.84 -68.18 77.89
C ALA A 433 -113.30 -68.26 77.90
N VAL A 434 -112.73 -69.44 78.17
CA VAL A 434 -111.26 -69.65 78.16
C VAL A 434 -110.68 -69.47 76.76
N VAL A 435 -111.34 -70.02 75.73
CA VAL A 435 -110.90 -69.85 74.34
C VAL A 435 -111.00 -68.40 73.90
N ALA A 436 -112.09 -67.71 74.25
CA ALA A 436 -112.27 -66.29 73.93
C ALA A 436 -111.18 -65.42 74.58
N ASP A 437 -110.82 -65.66 75.84
CA ASP A 437 -109.74 -64.92 76.52
C ASP A 437 -108.35 -65.22 75.92
N GLU A 438 -108.10 -66.44 75.43
CA GLU A 438 -106.85 -66.79 74.75
C GLU A 438 -106.75 -66.12 73.37
N VAL A 439 -107.86 -66.07 72.61
CA VAL A 439 -107.93 -65.31 71.34
C VAL A 439 -107.74 -63.82 71.59
N ARG A 440 -108.31 -63.27 72.67
CA ARG A 440 -108.13 -61.88 73.08
C ARG A 440 -106.65 -61.56 73.34
N LYS A 441 -105.97 -62.39 74.15
CA LYS A 441 -104.52 -62.25 74.40
C LYS A 441 -103.67 -62.38 73.14
N LEU A 442 -104.05 -63.27 72.22
CA LEU A 442 -103.34 -63.43 70.95
C LEU A 442 -103.52 -62.18 70.06
N ALA A 443 -104.71 -61.61 70.03
CA ALA A 443 -105.00 -60.36 69.35
C ALA A 443 -104.20 -59.18 69.95
N GLU A 444 -104.18 -59.03 71.28
CA GLU A 444 -103.36 -58.02 71.98
C GLU A 444 -101.85 -58.18 71.68
N LYS A 445 -101.32 -59.41 71.68
CA LYS A 445 -99.95 -59.69 71.27
C LYS A 445 -99.69 -59.34 69.80
N THR A 446 -100.64 -59.64 68.93
CA THR A 446 -100.55 -59.32 67.50
C THR A 446 -100.50 -57.81 67.29
N MET A 447 -101.37 -57.05 67.97
CA MET A 447 -101.35 -55.57 67.95
C MET A 447 -100.02 -54.99 68.45
N SER A 448 -99.44 -55.55 69.52
CA SER A 448 -98.13 -55.12 70.02
C SER A 448 -97.02 -55.40 69.00
N ALA A 449 -97.00 -56.60 68.42
CA ALA A 449 -96.01 -56.98 67.42
C ALA A 449 -96.15 -56.17 66.12
N THR A 450 -97.38 -55.90 65.66
CA THR A 450 -97.60 -55.05 64.49
C THR A 450 -97.17 -53.61 64.73
N LYS A 451 -97.34 -53.09 65.95
CA LYS A 451 -96.83 -51.77 66.32
C LYS A 451 -95.30 -51.72 66.26
N GLU A 452 -94.61 -52.70 66.84
CA GLU A 452 -93.13 -52.76 66.78
C GLU A 452 -92.61 -52.83 65.35
N VAL A 453 -93.24 -53.64 64.48
CA VAL A 453 -92.90 -53.69 63.05
C VAL A 453 -93.25 -52.37 62.35
N GLY A 454 -94.37 -51.74 62.68
CA GLY A 454 -94.75 -50.42 62.17
C GLY A 454 -93.73 -49.33 62.51
N ASP A 455 -93.24 -49.31 63.74
CA ASP A 455 -92.19 -48.38 64.19
C ASP A 455 -90.87 -48.63 63.42
N ALA A 456 -90.49 -49.89 63.21
CA ALA A 456 -89.31 -50.26 62.42
C ALA A 456 -89.45 -49.84 60.94
N VAL A 457 -90.63 -50.04 60.35
CA VAL A 457 -90.94 -49.62 58.98
C VAL A 457 -90.92 -48.09 58.85
N GLY A 458 -91.47 -47.37 59.83
CA GLY A 458 -91.40 -45.91 59.87
C GLY A 458 -89.95 -45.41 59.91
N THR A 459 -89.09 -46.06 60.70
CA THR A 459 -87.65 -45.78 60.74
C THR A 459 -86.98 -46.03 59.37
N ILE A 460 -87.33 -47.12 58.68
CA ILE A 460 -86.81 -47.42 57.34
C ILE A 460 -87.24 -46.35 56.33
N GLN A 461 -88.50 -45.91 56.37
CA GLN A 461 -89.03 -44.85 55.50
C GLN A 461 -88.30 -43.52 55.73
N GLU A 462 -88.09 -43.14 56.99
CA GLU A 462 -87.34 -41.93 57.34
C GLU A 462 -85.89 -41.99 56.86
N GLN A 463 -85.22 -43.13 57.08
CA GLN A 463 -83.84 -43.33 56.62
C GLN A 463 -83.74 -43.33 55.09
N ALA A 464 -84.71 -43.92 54.38
CA ALA A 464 -84.75 -43.90 52.92
C ALA A 464 -84.89 -42.47 52.38
N ARG A 465 -85.79 -41.66 52.95
CA ARG A 465 -85.95 -40.24 52.57
C ARG A 465 -84.69 -39.43 52.87
N SER A 466 -84.06 -39.66 54.02
CA SER A 466 -82.79 -39.01 54.39
C SER A 466 -81.68 -39.36 53.40
N ASN A 467 -81.56 -40.63 53.02
CA ASN A 467 -80.57 -41.09 52.04
C ASN A 467 -80.83 -40.52 50.64
N ILE A 468 -82.09 -40.42 50.19
CA ILE A 468 -82.43 -39.77 48.91
C ILE A 468 -81.90 -38.33 48.89
N LYS A 469 -82.16 -37.56 49.95
CA LYS A 469 -81.67 -36.19 50.07
C LYS A 469 -80.13 -36.11 50.02
N ALA A 470 -79.44 -36.99 50.74
CA ALA A 470 -77.98 -37.04 50.73
C ALA A 470 -77.42 -37.40 49.34
N VAL A 471 -78.12 -38.25 48.59
CA VAL A 471 -77.77 -38.60 47.20
C VAL A 471 -77.98 -37.41 46.26
N GLU A 472 -79.08 -36.66 46.40
CA GLU A 472 -79.33 -35.44 45.62
C GLU A 472 -78.24 -34.39 45.86
N GLU A 473 -77.88 -34.13 47.12
CA GLU A 473 -76.78 -33.23 47.50
C GLU A 473 -75.44 -33.72 46.89
N SER A 474 -75.16 -35.03 46.94
CA SER A 474 -73.94 -35.62 46.35
C SER A 474 -73.89 -35.47 44.83
N VAL A 475 -75.02 -35.59 44.13
CA VAL A 475 -75.10 -35.35 42.68
C VAL A 475 -74.77 -33.89 42.36
N GLU A 476 -75.28 -32.94 43.13
CA GLU A 476 -74.97 -31.52 42.96
C GLU A 476 -73.46 -31.25 43.12
N ASP A 477 -72.81 -31.85 44.12
CA ASP A 477 -71.37 -31.71 44.35
C ASP A 477 -70.53 -32.34 43.22
N ILE A 478 -70.98 -33.47 42.66
CA ILE A 478 -70.32 -34.10 41.50
C ILE A 478 -70.41 -33.22 40.26
N VAL A 479 -71.57 -32.56 40.03
CA VAL A 479 -71.72 -31.62 38.91
C VAL A 479 -70.75 -30.45 39.05
N LYS A 480 -70.68 -29.81 40.23
CA LYS A 480 -69.73 -28.73 40.51
C LYS A 480 -68.28 -29.18 40.34
N SER A 481 -67.95 -30.39 40.80
CA SER A 481 -66.60 -30.97 40.65
C SER A 481 -66.25 -31.23 39.19
N THR A 482 -67.22 -31.66 38.38
CA THR A 482 -67.06 -31.89 36.94
C THR A 482 -66.84 -30.56 36.20
N GLU A 483 -67.55 -29.51 36.56
CA GLU A 483 -67.33 -28.16 36.01
C GLU A 483 -65.93 -27.64 36.31
N ALA A 484 -65.49 -27.72 37.57
CA ALA A 484 -64.15 -27.29 37.99
C ALA A 484 -63.03 -28.10 37.31
N ALA A 485 -63.23 -29.41 37.12
CA ALA A 485 -62.30 -30.25 36.38
C ALA A 485 -62.24 -29.85 34.90
N ASN A 486 -63.38 -29.63 34.23
CA ASN A 486 -63.41 -29.16 32.85
C ASN A 486 -62.69 -27.81 32.68
N GLU A 487 -62.88 -26.87 33.62
CA GLU A 487 -62.16 -25.60 33.61
C GLU A 487 -60.65 -25.78 33.74
N SER A 488 -60.21 -26.67 34.64
CA SER A 488 -58.79 -27.03 34.80
C SER A 488 -58.21 -27.64 33.50
N GLY A 489 -59.00 -28.46 32.80
CA GLY A 489 -58.61 -29.05 31.51
C GLY A 489 -58.45 -28.00 30.40
N ARG A 490 -59.29 -26.95 30.41
CA ARG A 490 -59.15 -25.79 29.53
C ARG A 490 -57.83 -25.05 29.79
N PHE A 491 -57.50 -24.79 31.06
CA PHE A 491 -56.22 -24.15 31.41
C PHE A 491 -55.01 -25.00 31.01
N MET A 492 -55.06 -26.32 31.16
CA MET A 492 -53.95 -27.18 30.69
C MET A 492 -53.78 -27.11 29.18
N SER A 493 -54.88 -27.07 28.42
CA SER A 493 -54.83 -26.92 26.96
C SER A 493 -54.25 -25.55 26.54
N GLU A 494 -54.57 -24.50 27.29
CA GLU A 494 -54.01 -23.15 27.09
C GLU A 494 -52.50 -23.13 27.36
N ILE A 495 -52.04 -23.78 28.43
CA ILE A 495 -50.60 -23.94 28.72
C ILE A 495 -49.89 -24.70 27.59
N VAL A 496 -50.47 -25.80 27.09
CA VAL A 496 -49.89 -26.54 25.94
C VAL A 496 -49.69 -25.63 24.73
N SER A 497 -50.65 -24.74 24.44
CA SER A 497 -50.56 -23.77 23.33
C SER A 497 -49.44 -22.76 23.57
N ILE A 498 -49.41 -22.10 24.73
CA ILE A 498 -48.42 -21.06 25.08
C ILE A 498 -46.99 -21.63 25.08
N VAL A 499 -46.82 -22.84 25.59
CA VAL A 499 -45.51 -23.50 25.62
C VAL A 499 -45.08 -23.89 24.19
N GLY A 500 -46.02 -24.28 23.32
CA GLY A 500 -45.76 -24.50 21.90
C GLY A 500 -45.28 -23.23 21.18
N GLU A 501 -45.93 -22.09 21.42
CA GLU A 501 -45.49 -20.79 20.90
C GLU A 501 -44.11 -20.39 21.43
N THR A 502 -43.87 -20.59 22.74
CA THR A 502 -42.56 -20.36 23.36
C THR A 502 -41.46 -21.19 22.70
N ALA A 503 -41.72 -22.48 22.43
CA ALA A 503 -40.76 -23.34 21.75
C ALA A 503 -40.41 -22.81 20.35
N GLY A 504 -41.40 -22.35 19.57
CA GLY A 504 -41.17 -21.74 18.26
C GLY A 504 -40.39 -20.42 18.30
N MET A 505 -40.63 -19.57 19.31
CA MET A 505 -39.83 -18.36 19.53
C MET A 505 -38.37 -18.70 19.85
N VAL A 506 -38.13 -19.73 20.65
CA VAL A 506 -36.78 -20.17 20.99
C VAL A 506 -36.04 -20.74 19.79
N GLU A 507 -36.72 -21.48 18.92
CA GLU A 507 -36.16 -21.96 17.65
C GLU A 507 -35.76 -20.79 16.73
N SER A 508 -36.56 -19.72 16.72
CA SER A 508 -36.23 -18.49 16.00
C SER A 508 -34.99 -17.79 16.57
N ILE A 509 -34.82 -17.77 17.90
CA ILE A 509 -33.60 -17.24 18.56
C ILE A 509 -32.38 -18.06 18.18
N ALA A 510 -32.50 -19.40 18.15
CA ALA A 510 -31.40 -20.28 17.74
C ALA A 510 -30.97 -19.98 16.29
N THR A 511 -31.95 -19.87 15.37
CA THR A 511 -31.70 -19.52 13.96
C THR A 511 -31.01 -18.15 13.84
N ALA A 512 -31.52 -17.13 14.54
CA ALA A 512 -30.91 -15.80 14.55
C ALA A 512 -29.49 -15.80 15.14
N SER A 513 -29.21 -16.68 16.11
CA SER A 513 -27.87 -16.84 16.68
C SER A 513 -26.90 -17.49 15.67
N GLU A 514 -27.36 -18.46 14.89
CA GLU A 514 -26.56 -19.04 13.79
C GLU A 514 -26.22 -17.99 12.73
N GLU A 515 -27.20 -17.16 12.32
CA GLU A 515 -26.98 -16.04 11.40
C GLU A 515 -25.99 -15.01 11.98
N GLN A 516 -26.12 -14.66 13.26
CA GLN A 516 -25.17 -13.77 13.93
C GLN A 516 -23.76 -14.35 14.01
N SER A 517 -23.62 -15.67 14.16
CA SER A 517 -22.31 -16.33 14.15
C SER A 517 -21.64 -16.20 12.79
N ALA A 518 -22.38 -16.46 11.70
CA ALA A 518 -21.89 -16.29 10.33
C ALA A 518 -21.51 -14.82 10.04
N ALA A 519 -22.36 -13.86 10.42
CA ALA A 519 -22.07 -12.44 10.27
C ALA A 519 -20.83 -12.02 11.07
N SER A 520 -20.63 -12.59 12.27
CA SER A 520 -19.45 -12.31 13.09
C SER A 520 -18.16 -12.81 12.44
N GLU A 521 -18.21 -13.98 11.79
CA GLU A 521 -17.08 -14.53 11.05
C GLU A 521 -16.72 -13.67 9.82
N GLU A 522 -17.74 -13.21 9.08
CA GLU A 522 -17.55 -12.26 7.97
C GLU A 522 -16.92 -10.93 8.42
N ILE A 523 -17.39 -10.37 9.53
CA ILE A 523 -16.80 -9.15 10.10
C ILE A 523 -15.34 -9.39 10.49
N ASN A 524 -15.03 -10.54 11.09
CA ASN A 524 -13.66 -10.84 11.49
C ASN A 524 -12.71 -10.97 10.27
N MET A 525 -13.20 -11.55 9.17
CA MET A 525 -12.49 -11.55 7.89
C MET A 525 -12.26 -10.14 7.35
N ALA A 526 -13.29 -9.29 7.38
CA ALA A 526 -13.19 -7.89 6.95
C ALA A 526 -12.19 -7.09 7.80
N VAL A 527 -12.18 -7.29 9.12
CA VAL A 527 -11.20 -6.68 10.03
C VAL A 527 -9.78 -7.10 9.64
N SER A 528 -9.55 -8.38 9.37
CA SER A 528 -8.25 -8.89 8.91
C SER A 528 -7.80 -8.26 7.58
N GLU A 529 -8.72 -8.13 6.62
CA GLU A 529 -8.46 -7.46 5.34
C GLU A 529 -8.08 -5.99 5.53
N VAL A 530 -8.83 -5.26 6.36
CA VAL A 530 -8.54 -3.85 6.67
C VAL A 530 -7.17 -3.71 7.36
N THR A 531 -6.82 -4.61 8.29
CA THR A 531 -5.48 -4.63 8.89
C THR A 531 -4.39 -4.89 7.85
N SER A 532 -4.63 -5.78 6.88
CA SER A 532 -3.69 -6.05 5.79
C SER A 532 -3.50 -4.81 4.89
N VAL A 533 -4.57 -4.15 4.50
CA VAL A 533 -4.53 -2.90 3.71
C VAL A 533 -3.81 -1.79 4.48
N ALA A 534 -4.04 -1.69 5.80
CA ALA A 534 -3.29 -0.76 6.64
C ALA A 534 -1.79 -1.09 6.66
N ASN A 535 -1.41 -2.38 6.71
CA ASN A 535 -0.01 -2.78 6.61
C ASN A 535 0.63 -2.35 5.28
N GLU A 536 -0.06 -2.60 4.18
CA GLU A 536 0.42 -2.24 2.84
C GLU A 536 0.51 -0.72 2.65
N THR A 537 -0.46 0.03 3.20
CA THR A 537 -0.47 1.49 3.19
C THR A 537 0.73 2.05 3.94
N ALA A 538 1.02 1.55 5.15
CA ALA A 538 2.18 1.98 5.94
C ALA A 538 3.51 1.70 5.21
N ASP A 539 3.64 0.54 4.56
CA ASP A 539 4.82 0.18 3.77
C ASP A 539 4.95 1.06 2.51
N GLY A 540 3.84 1.35 1.84
CA GLY A 540 3.77 2.31 0.73
C GLY A 540 4.19 3.72 1.15
N MET A 541 3.73 4.19 2.31
CA MET A 541 4.11 5.47 2.89
C MET A 541 5.58 5.51 3.29
N ALA A 542 6.15 4.44 3.85
CA ALA A 542 7.58 4.36 4.13
C ALA A 542 8.43 4.50 2.86
N ARG A 543 8.01 3.89 1.74
CA ARG A 543 8.67 4.08 0.43
C ARG A 543 8.49 5.49 -0.12
N ALA A 544 7.31 6.09 0.05
CA ALA A 544 7.04 7.46 -0.37
C ALA A 544 7.94 8.44 0.40
N ALA A 545 8.06 8.29 1.72
CA ALA A 545 8.96 9.09 2.56
C ALA A 545 10.40 9.06 2.05
N LYS A 546 10.93 7.86 1.75
CA LYS A 546 12.28 7.69 1.19
C LYS A 546 12.43 8.35 -0.19
N SER A 547 11.40 8.30 -1.02
CA SER A 547 11.42 8.92 -2.35
C SER A 547 11.39 10.45 -2.25
N LEU A 548 10.67 11.00 -1.27
CA LEU A 548 10.63 12.43 -0.98
C LEU A 548 11.95 12.94 -0.40
N GLU A 549 12.61 12.17 0.45
CA GLU A 549 13.97 12.47 0.92
C GLU A 549 14.94 12.62 -0.26
N HIS A 550 14.88 11.69 -1.21
CA HIS A 550 15.69 11.74 -2.42
C HIS A 550 15.32 12.93 -3.33
N LEU A 551 14.03 13.25 -3.48
CA LEU A 551 13.58 14.40 -4.26
C LEU A 551 14.05 15.73 -3.66
N SER A 552 13.98 15.86 -2.34
CA SER A 552 14.52 17.02 -1.60
C SER A 552 16.02 17.17 -1.79
N ALA A 553 16.77 16.05 -1.76
CA ALA A 553 18.21 16.07 -2.05
C ALA A 553 18.50 16.53 -3.50
N LEU A 554 17.76 16.01 -4.50
CA LEU A 554 17.90 16.44 -5.89
C LEU A 554 17.59 17.94 -6.09
N ALA A 555 16.57 18.46 -5.40
CA ALA A 555 16.23 19.88 -5.46
C ALA A 555 17.34 20.75 -4.85
N ALA A 556 17.95 20.30 -3.75
CA ALA A 556 19.10 20.97 -3.14
C ALA A 556 20.33 20.95 -4.07
N ASP A 557 20.62 19.82 -4.70
CA ASP A 557 21.72 19.71 -5.67
C ASP A 557 21.49 20.61 -6.89
N LEU A 558 20.26 20.66 -7.39
CA LEU A 558 19.88 21.51 -8.51
C LEU A 558 20.03 23.00 -8.16
N ASP A 559 19.66 23.40 -6.93
CA ASP A 559 19.87 24.77 -6.42
C ASP A 559 21.36 25.16 -6.43
N VAL A 560 22.26 24.25 -6.01
CA VAL A 560 23.71 24.47 -6.05
C VAL A 560 24.18 24.69 -7.50
N VAL A 561 23.76 23.82 -8.44
CA VAL A 561 24.14 23.95 -9.86
C VAL A 561 23.65 25.28 -10.46
N ILE A 562 22.42 25.69 -10.14
CA ILE A 562 21.84 26.96 -10.60
C ILE A 562 22.62 28.14 -10.06
N ARG A 563 22.99 28.11 -8.78
CA ARG A 563 23.78 29.17 -8.15
C ARG A 563 25.16 29.30 -8.79
N ASP A 564 25.81 28.18 -9.11
CA ASP A 564 27.11 28.16 -9.79
C ASP A 564 27.01 28.73 -11.22
N MET A 565 25.96 28.34 -11.97
CA MET A 565 25.69 28.89 -13.30
C MET A 565 25.44 30.40 -13.27
N SER A 566 24.63 30.88 -12.31
CA SER A 566 24.34 32.30 -12.13
C SER A 566 25.58 33.09 -11.68
N GLY A 567 26.41 32.51 -10.82
CA GLY A 567 27.65 33.11 -10.32
C GLY A 567 28.70 33.26 -11.43
N GLN A 568 28.91 32.22 -12.24
CA GLN A 568 29.84 32.26 -13.37
C GLN A 568 29.37 33.25 -14.46
N SER A 569 28.07 33.27 -14.76
CA SER A 569 27.50 34.22 -15.72
C SER A 569 27.67 35.67 -15.26
N SER A 570 27.44 35.95 -13.97
CA SER A 570 27.61 37.30 -13.40
C SER A 570 29.08 37.74 -13.38
N ALA A 571 30.01 36.84 -13.11
CA ALA A 571 31.45 37.13 -13.16
C ALA A 571 31.94 37.47 -14.58
N MET A 572 31.38 36.83 -15.60
CA MET A 572 31.72 37.09 -17.01
C MET A 572 31.04 38.33 -17.61
N LEU A 573 29.94 38.80 -17.00
CA LEU A 573 29.19 40.00 -17.40
C LEU A 573 29.63 41.27 -16.66
N ASN A 574 30.70 41.23 -15.86
CA ASN A 574 31.13 42.37 -15.05
C ASN A 574 31.49 43.59 -15.94
N PRO A 575 30.76 44.72 -15.85
CA PRO A 575 30.99 45.90 -16.67
C PRO A 575 32.25 46.70 -16.29
N ASP A 576 32.94 46.36 -15.19
CA ASP A 576 34.15 47.05 -14.72
C ASP A 576 35.47 46.50 -15.33
N LEU A 577 35.38 45.56 -16.27
CA LEU A 577 36.55 45.10 -17.04
C LEU A 577 36.99 46.19 -18.02
N LYS A 578 38.03 46.94 -17.62
CA LYS A 578 38.67 47.98 -18.43
C LYS A 578 38.95 47.48 -19.85
N SER A 579 38.61 48.30 -20.83
CA SER A 579 38.93 48.03 -22.24
C SER A 579 40.45 47.98 -22.44
N LEU A 580 40.91 47.22 -23.45
CA LEU A 580 42.35 47.13 -23.79
C LEU A 580 42.98 48.52 -24.02
N ASP A 581 42.20 49.48 -24.53
CA ASP A 581 42.62 50.88 -24.71
C ASP A 581 42.82 51.62 -23.38
N GLU A 582 41.99 51.35 -22.37
CA GLU A 582 42.15 51.89 -21.01
C GLU A 582 43.33 51.26 -20.27
N ILE A 583 43.60 49.97 -20.50
CA ILE A 583 44.77 49.26 -19.95
C ILE A 583 46.07 49.80 -20.57
N GLU A 584 46.09 50.08 -21.88
CA GLU A 584 47.26 50.66 -22.55
C GLU A 584 47.53 52.12 -22.10
N ALA A 585 46.47 52.89 -21.82
CA ALA A 585 46.57 54.24 -21.28
C ALA A 585 47.13 54.25 -19.84
N ASP A 586 46.69 53.32 -18.99
CA ASP A 586 47.17 53.19 -17.60
C ASP A 586 48.63 52.71 -17.54
N LEU A 587 49.04 51.78 -18.41
CA LEU A 587 50.42 51.30 -18.49
C LEU A 587 51.40 52.42 -18.92
N LYS A 588 50.98 53.31 -19.83
CA LYS A 588 51.77 54.51 -20.20
C LYS A 588 51.83 55.55 -19.08
N ALA A 589 50.79 55.65 -18.25
CA ALA A 589 50.76 56.57 -17.11
C ALA A 589 51.62 56.10 -15.93
N GLN A 590 51.69 54.78 -15.67
CA GLN A 590 52.45 54.21 -14.55
C GLN A 590 53.97 54.13 -14.79
N GLY A 591 54.44 54.09 -16.03
CA GLY A 591 55.87 54.04 -16.36
C GLY A 591 56.71 55.26 -15.95
N ARG A 592 56.10 56.34 -15.42
CA ARG A 592 56.78 57.62 -15.11
C ARG A 592 56.98 57.92 -13.61
N ARG A 593 56.58 57.05 -12.68
CA ARG A 593 56.55 57.39 -11.23
C ARG A 593 57.39 56.52 -10.28
N MET A 594 58.18 55.58 -10.77
CA MET A 594 58.91 54.65 -9.89
C MET A 594 60.42 54.81 -9.97
N SER A 595 60.95 55.79 -9.24
CA SER A 595 62.38 55.94 -8.97
C SER A 595 62.62 56.51 -7.57
N ASP A 596 62.43 55.71 -6.52
CA ASP A 596 63.18 55.90 -5.26
C ASP A 596 63.19 54.60 -4.42
N ARG A 597 64.37 54.17 -3.94
CA ARG A 597 64.62 52.82 -3.39
C ARG A 597 64.51 52.72 -1.86
N SER A 598 64.09 53.76 -1.13
CA SER A 598 64.39 53.82 0.32
C SER A 598 63.26 54.14 1.31
N ASN A 599 61.97 54.01 0.98
CA ASN A 599 60.90 54.28 1.97
C ASN A 599 59.63 53.41 1.80
N LEU A 600 59.74 52.10 2.03
CA LEU A 600 58.56 51.26 2.31
C LEU A 600 58.20 51.37 3.80
N LYS A 601 56.95 51.67 4.14
CA LYS A 601 56.41 51.71 5.52
C LYS A 601 55.05 51.03 5.57
N ALA A 602 54.80 50.23 6.61
CA ALA A 602 53.50 49.60 6.85
C ALA A 602 52.42 50.66 7.11
N ALA A 603 51.17 50.36 6.75
CA ALA A 603 50.07 51.31 6.82
C ALA A 603 49.60 51.62 8.26
N ASP A 604 49.82 50.69 9.20
CA ASP A 604 49.43 50.83 10.62
C ASP A 604 50.67 50.86 11.56
N PRO A 605 51.06 52.04 12.09
CA PRO A 605 52.24 52.19 12.94
C PRO A 605 52.10 51.56 14.34
N ASP A 606 50.90 51.13 14.75
CA ASP A 606 50.65 50.45 16.02
C ASP A 606 50.27 48.95 15.85
N GLY A 607 50.38 48.44 14.62
CA GLY A 607 50.07 47.05 14.26
C GLY A 607 50.99 46.00 14.89
N VAL A 608 50.51 44.75 15.04
CA VAL A 608 51.26 43.63 15.62
C VAL A 608 52.57 43.32 14.91
N MET A 609 52.67 43.68 13.64
CA MET A 609 53.86 43.51 12.81
C MET A 609 54.25 44.85 12.19
N GLN A 610 55.52 45.23 12.38
CA GLN A 610 56.09 46.47 11.88
C GLN A 610 57.05 46.15 10.73
N TRP A 611 56.97 46.92 9.65
CA TRP A 611 57.92 46.80 8.55
C TRP A 611 59.25 47.47 8.90
N GLY A 612 60.34 46.76 8.63
CA GLY A 612 61.71 47.21 8.88
C GLY A 612 62.67 46.64 7.83
N ASN A 613 63.88 47.19 7.76
CA ASN A 613 64.89 46.77 6.77
C ASN A 613 65.24 45.28 6.84
N GLU A 614 65.00 44.65 7.98
CA GLU A 614 65.19 43.21 8.19
C GLU A 614 64.24 42.33 7.38
N PHE A 615 63.12 42.87 6.88
CA PHE A 615 62.12 42.18 6.04
C PHE A 615 62.34 42.40 4.54
N SER A 616 63.33 43.20 4.14
CA SER A 616 63.64 43.41 2.74
C SER A 616 64.49 42.27 2.18
N THR A 617 64.03 41.73 1.05
CA THR A 617 64.73 40.75 0.21
C THR A 617 65.66 41.43 -0.80
N ASN A 618 65.58 42.76 -0.95
CA ASN A 618 66.22 43.54 -2.03
C ASN A 618 65.72 43.16 -3.43
N ILE A 619 64.47 42.68 -3.52
CA ILE A 619 63.74 42.51 -4.78
C ILE A 619 62.46 43.32 -4.64
N ARG A 620 62.33 44.38 -5.41
CA ARG A 620 61.30 45.41 -5.14
C ARG A 620 59.88 44.86 -5.17
N GLU A 621 59.57 44.06 -6.18
CA GLU A 621 58.23 43.51 -6.37
C GLU A 621 57.85 42.55 -5.23
N ILE A 622 58.81 41.77 -4.73
CA ILE A 622 58.63 40.87 -3.59
C ILE A 622 58.45 41.67 -2.30
N ASP A 623 59.26 42.70 -2.09
CA ASP A 623 59.15 43.55 -0.90
C ASP A 623 57.82 44.33 -0.85
N GLU A 624 57.28 44.75 -1.99
CA GLU A 624 55.94 45.36 -2.10
C GLU A 624 54.82 44.35 -1.77
N GLN A 625 54.95 43.10 -2.21
CA GLN A 625 53.99 42.03 -1.89
C GLN A 625 54.06 41.62 -0.40
N HIS A 626 55.26 41.51 0.17
CA HIS A 626 55.45 41.26 1.59
C HIS A 626 54.85 42.37 2.47
N LEU A 627 55.02 43.63 2.07
CA LEU A 627 54.43 44.75 2.79
C LEU A 627 52.89 44.64 2.84
N ARG A 628 52.27 44.22 1.74
CA ARG A 628 50.82 43.98 1.70
C ARG A 628 50.39 42.83 2.63
N LEU A 629 51.16 41.75 2.72
CA LEU A 629 50.90 40.66 3.67
C LEU A 629 50.98 41.14 5.13
N VAL A 630 51.95 41.99 5.46
CA VAL A 630 52.06 42.61 6.79
C VAL A 630 50.83 43.47 7.11
N ASP A 631 50.36 44.27 6.15
CA ASP A 631 49.17 45.09 6.32
C ASP A 631 47.90 44.25 6.52
N LEU A 632 47.75 43.12 5.80
CA LEU A 632 46.61 42.22 5.95
C LEU A 632 46.60 41.51 7.32
N ILE A 633 47.77 41.13 7.85
CA ILE A 633 47.87 40.57 9.22
C ILE A 633 47.49 41.62 10.27
N ASN A 634 47.92 42.87 10.10
CA ASN A 634 47.54 43.96 11.00
C ASN A 634 46.01 44.26 10.91
N ALA A 635 45.43 44.23 9.71
CA ALA A 635 43.99 44.35 9.50
C ALA A 635 43.20 43.22 10.20
N LEU A 636 43.70 41.98 10.13
CA LEU A 636 43.10 40.83 10.79
C LEU A 636 43.10 41.00 12.31
N GLN A 637 44.22 41.45 12.89
CA GLN A 637 44.29 41.75 14.31
C GLN A 637 43.29 42.84 14.73
N LYS A 638 43.17 43.90 13.92
CA LYS A 638 42.24 45.00 14.18
C LYS A 638 40.79 44.52 14.14
N ALA A 639 40.41 43.71 13.15
CA ALA A 639 39.09 43.10 13.06
C ALA A 639 38.80 42.21 14.28
N MET A 640 39.79 41.45 14.75
CA MET A 640 39.68 40.60 15.93
C MET A 640 39.58 41.38 17.26
N ARG A 641 40.29 42.51 17.41
CA ARG A 641 40.29 43.31 18.66
C ARG A 641 39.11 44.26 18.79
N SER A 642 38.61 44.79 17.68
CA SER A 642 37.54 45.79 17.66
C SER A 642 36.13 45.19 17.88
N GLY A 643 36.02 43.87 18.04
CA GLY A 643 34.74 43.19 18.22
C GLY A 643 33.85 43.21 16.97
N GLN A 644 34.43 43.52 15.80
CA GLN A 644 33.71 43.45 14.53
C GLN A 644 33.25 42.00 14.29
N GLY A 645 31.98 41.85 13.88
CA GLY A 645 31.32 40.55 13.79
C GLY A 645 32.06 39.54 12.89
N ARG A 646 31.73 38.25 13.02
CA ARG A 646 32.41 37.13 12.33
C ARG A 646 32.57 37.31 10.81
N SER A 647 31.70 38.09 10.17
CA SER A 647 31.79 38.42 8.74
C SER A 647 33.04 39.22 8.39
N ALA A 648 33.38 40.25 9.18
CA ALA A 648 34.55 41.09 8.92
C ALA A 648 35.87 40.32 9.07
N ILE A 649 35.94 39.42 10.05
CA ILE A 649 37.10 38.53 10.23
C ILE A 649 37.21 37.55 9.04
N LYS A 650 36.09 37.03 8.56
CA LYS A 650 36.05 36.13 7.41
C LYS A 650 36.53 36.82 6.13
N GLU A 651 36.09 38.05 5.87
CA GLU A 651 36.49 38.83 4.69
C GLU A 651 38.02 39.08 4.67
N VAL A 652 38.60 39.53 5.80
CA VAL A 652 40.04 39.77 5.88
C VAL A 652 40.85 38.47 5.78
N LEU A 653 40.34 37.36 6.34
CA LEU A 653 41.01 36.06 6.26
C LEU A 653 40.97 35.48 4.83
N GLU A 654 39.85 35.66 4.12
CA GLU A 654 39.73 35.28 2.71
C GLU A 654 40.69 36.09 1.83
N GLU A 655 40.78 37.41 2.05
CA GLU A 655 41.72 38.28 1.33
C GLU A 655 43.18 37.88 1.62
N LEU A 656 43.53 37.61 2.89
CA LEU A 656 44.86 37.13 3.26
C LEU A 656 45.20 35.79 2.57
N LYS A 657 44.25 34.85 2.52
CA LYS A 657 44.43 33.56 1.85
C LYS A 657 44.69 33.75 0.36
N GLN A 658 43.81 34.49 -0.34
CA GLN A 658 43.92 34.70 -1.78
C GLN A 658 45.22 35.43 -2.13
N TYR A 659 45.58 36.46 -1.37
CA TYR A 659 46.80 37.21 -1.60
C TYR A 659 48.06 36.38 -1.35
N THR A 660 48.05 35.52 -0.33
CA THR A 660 49.19 34.63 -0.07
C THR A 660 49.40 33.61 -1.19
N VAL A 661 48.32 33.02 -1.72
CA VAL A 661 48.40 32.11 -2.87
C VAL A 661 48.92 32.82 -4.11
N PHE A 662 48.47 34.06 -4.36
CA PHE A 662 48.98 34.87 -5.46
C PHE A 662 50.48 35.17 -5.33
N HIS A 663 50.91 35.61 -4.14
CA HIS A 663 52.30 35.93 -3.86
C HIS A 663 53.22 34.72 -4.03
N PHE A 664 52.83 33.56 -3.50
CA PHE A 664 53.60 32.32 -3.65
C PHE A 664 53.69 31.85 -5.10
N ALA A 665 52.59 31.92 -5.86
CA ALA A 665 52.61 31.58 -7.28
C ALA A 665 53.52 32.51 -8.09
N HIS A 666 53.56 33.79 -7.74
CA HIS A 666 54.47 34.75 -8.37
C HIS A 666 55.93 34.40 -8.08
N GLU A 667 56.26 34.13 -6.82
CA GLU A 667 57.61 33.76 -6.39
C GLU A 667 58.09 32.43 -7.03
N GLU A 668 57.23 31.40 -7.06
CA GLU A 668 57.50 30.14 -7.73
C GLU A 668 57.68 30.30 -9.25
N SER A 669 56.94 31.22 -9.89
CA SER A 669 57.14 31.53 -11.30
C SER A 669 58.50 32.19 -11.57
N LEU A 670 59.03 32.96 -10.63
CA LEU A 670 60.40 33.48 -10.70
C LEU A 670 61.42 32.35 -10.55
N PHE A 671 61.15 31.35 -9.70
CA PHE A 671 62.00 30.17 -9.56
C PHE A 671 62.07 29.35 -10.85
N GLU A 672 60.94 29.13 -11.51
CA GLU A 672 60.89 28.41 -12.79
C GLU A 672 61.62 29.20 -13.89
N LYS A 673 61.39 30.52 -13.96
CA LYS A 673 61.98 31.40 -14.97
C LYS A 673 63.50 31.55 -14.83
N TYR A 674 64.02 31.61 -13.61
CA TYR A 674 65.45 31.83 -13.34
C TYR A 674 66.20 30.57 -12.85
N GLY A 675 65.51 29.44 -12.75
CA GLY A 675 66.06 28.12 -12.42
C GLY A 675 66.61 28.01 -11.00
N TYR A 676 65.83 28.41 -9.99
CA TYR A 676 66.27 28.36 -8.59
C TYR A 676 66.37 26.89 -8.07
N PRO A 677 67.52 26.44 -7.53
CA PRO A 677 67.72 25.02 -7.20
C PRO A 677 66.87 24.45 -6.08
N GLU A 678 66.41 25.29 -5.13
CA GLU A 678 65.64 24.85 -3.95
C GLU A 678 64.13 25.09 -4.12
N SER A 679 63.66 25.28 -5.36
CA SER A 679 62.26 25.60 -5.68
C SER A 679 61.24 24.60 -5.14
N GLU A 680 61.56 23.30 -5.17
CA GLU A 680 60.67 22.24 -4.68
C GLU A 680 60.57 22.24 -3.14
N ALA A 681 61.66 22.54 -2.44
CA ALA A 681 61.64 22.65 -0.99
C ALA A 681 60.83 23.88 -0.55
N HIS A 682 60.99 25.00 -1.27
CA HIS A 682 60.28 26.25 -1.01
C HIS A 682 58.76 26.12 -1.25
N ALA A 683 58.34 25.51 -2.37
CA ALA A 683 56.92 25.25 -2.67
C ALA A 683 56.24 24.32 -1.63
N ASN A 684 56.99 23.40 -1.01
CA ASN A 684 56.47 22.57 0.07
C ASN A 684 56.19 23.39 1.35
N GLU A 685 57.02 24.39 1.69
CA GLU A 685 56.75 25.28 2.82
C GLU A 685 55.49 26.13 2.59
N HIS A 686 55.29 26.62 1.37
CA HIS A 686 54.08 27.35 0.96
C HIS A 686 52.82 26.51 1.14
N LYS A 687 52.84 25.26 0.66
CA LYS A 687 51.71 24.34 0.79
C LYS A 687 51.36 24.09 2.25
N MET A 688 52.37 23.85 3.10
CA MET A 688 52.16 23.65 4.54
C MET A 688 51.54 24.89 5.22
N PHE A 689 51.91 26.09 4.78
CA PHE A 689 51.31 27.31 5.30
C PHE A 689 49.84 27.44 4.92
N VAL A 690 49.49 27.28 3.64
CA VAL A 690 48.11 27.38 3.14
C VAL A 690 47.20 26.36 3.83
N ASP A 691 47.65 25.11 3.95
CA ASP A 691 46.89 24.06 4.65
C ASP A 691 46.65 24.43 6.12
N LYS A 692 47.63 25.04 6.77
CA LYS A 692 47.50 25.48 8.16
C LYS A 692 46.51 26.64 8.30
N VAL A 693 46.53 27.61 7.39
CA VAL A 693 45.60 28.74 7.36
C VAL A 693 44.15 28.26 7.12
N LEU A 694 43.94 27.31 6.20
CA LEU A 694 42.63 26.67 5.97
C LEU A 694 42.11 25.99 7.23
N SER A 695 42.98 25.28 7.97
CA SER A 695 42.59 24.63 9.23
C SER A 695 42.19 25.63 10.33
N PHE A 696 42.68 26.88 10.25
CA PHE A 696 42.31 27.94 11.19
C PHE A 696 41.01 28.63 10.80
N GLU A 697 40.75 28.81 9.50
CA GLU A 697 39.47 29.32 8.97
C GLU A 697 38.29 28.47 9.47
N GLU A 698 38.38 27.14 9.32
CA GLU A 698 37.36 26.20 9.78
C GLU A 698 37.11 26.29 11.31
N LYS A 699 38.20 26.40 12.09
CA LYS A 699 38.12 26.52 13.56
C LYS A 699 37.49 27.83 14.01
N ILE A 700 37.79 28.95 13.34
CA ILE A 700 37.19 30.26 13.65
C ILE A 700 35.69 30.25 13.33
N LEU A 701 35.29 29.64 12.21
CA LEU A 701 33.88 29.55 11.79
C LEU A 701 33.05 28.62 12.70
N SER A 702 33.68 27.59 13.29
CA SER A 702 33.04 26.65 14.22
C SER A 702 32.70 27.23 15.62
N GLY A 703 33.10 28.46 15.92
CA GLY A 703 32.63 29.19 17.11
C GLY A 703 33.44 29.00 18.40
N ARG A 704 34.65 28.45 18.35
CA ARG A 704 35.55 28.36 19.53
C ARG A 704 36.32 29.67 19.74
N SER A 705 36.00 30.39 20.83
CA SER A 705 36.54 31.72 21.14
C SER A 705 38.03 31.77 21.55
N SER A 706 38.69 30.64 21.77
CA SER A 706 40.11 30.57 22.14
C SER A 706 41.10 30.59 20.96
N VAL A 707 40.59 30.53 19.71
CA VAL A 707 41.42 30.28 18.51
C VAL A 707 42.06 31.56 17.95
N THR A 708 41.53 32.75 18.28
CA THR A 708 41.95 34.01 17.64
C THR A 708 43.38 34.44 17.96
N SER A 709 43.86 34.21 19.20
CA SER A 709 45.23 34.55 19.59
C SER A 709 46.27 33.57 19.03
N GLU A 710 45.92 32.29 18.89
CA GLU A 710 46.80 31.25 18.33
C GLU A 710 47.08 31.51 16.84
N VAL A 711 46.06 31.96 16.11
CA VAL A 711 46.15 32.27 14.67
C VAL A 711 47.07 33.45 14.40
N LEU A 712 46.91 34.55 15.15
CA LEU A 712 47.74 35.74 14.96
C LEU A 712 49.21 35.49 15.32
N ASP A 713 49.47 34.71 16.38
CA ASP A 713 50.83 34.37 16.77
C ASP A 713 51.51 33.46 15.74
N PHE A 714 50.78 32.46 15.22
CA PHE A 714 51.26 31.63 14.12
C PHE A 714 51.58 32.43 12.85
N LEU A 715 50.63 33.24 12.36
CA LEU A 715 50.79 34.03 11.13
C LEU A 715 51.99 34.97 11.24
N LYS A 716 52.12 35.66 12.39
CA LYS A 716 53.24 36.57 12.64
C LYS A 716 54.57 35.83 12.66
N GLN A 717 54.67 34.73 13.43
CA GLN A 717 55.93 34.00 13.57
C GLN A 717 56.36 33.36 12.26
N TRP A 718 55.41 32.78 11.52
CA TRP A 718 55.69 32.15 10.24
C TRP A 718 56.15 33.18 9.21
N LEU A 719 55.37 34.25 8.97
CA LEU A 719 55.72 35.27 7.98
C LEU A 719 57.06 35.94 8.32
N THR A 720 57.31 36.18 9.62
CA THR A 720 58.59 36.75 10.05
C THR A 720 59.76 35.82 9.77
N LYS A 721 59.60 34.52 10.02
CA LYS A 721 60.66 33.55 9.74
C LYS A 721 60.88 33.38 8.25
N HIS A 722 59.79 33.27 7.49
CA HIS A 722 59.82 33.03 6.05
C HIS A 722 60.55 34.16 5.32
N ILE A 723 60.09 35.41 5.48
CA ILE A 723 60.74 36.57 4.84
C ILE A 723 62.21 36.71 5.24
N LYS A 724 62.51 36.59 6.54
CA LYS A 724 63.86 36.91 7.05
C LYS A 724 64.89 35.82 6.79
N VAL A 725 64.45 34.59 6.62
CA VAL A 725 65.33 33.41 6.55
C VAL A 725 65.20 32.71 5.21
N VAL A 726 63.98 32.40 4.80
CA VAL A 726 63.68 31.61 3.59
C VAL A 726 63.77 32.51 2.37
N ASP A 727 63.03 33.61 2.33
CA ASP A 727 62.96 34.43 1.11
C ASP A 727 64.26 35.21 0.89
N ARG A 728 64.86 35.60 2.01
CA ARG A 728 66.20 36.20 2.01
C ARG A 728 67.30 35.25 1.52
N ALA A 729 67.11 33.93 1.61
CA ALA A 729 68.12 32.97 1.18
C ALA A 729 68.22 32.87 -0.35
N TYR A 730 67.11 33.02 -1.08
CA TYR A 730 67.14 33.01 -2.54
C TYR A 730 67.51 34.38 -3.13
N SER A 731 67.41 35.47 -2.37
CA SER A 731 67.63 36.83 -2.91
C SER A 731 69.00 37.04 -3.55
N PRO A 732 70.14 36.56 -2.99
CA PRO A 732 71.44 36.66 -3.66
C PRO A 732 71.49 35.94 -5.01
N TYR A 733 70.77 34.82 -5.13
CA TYR A 733 70.65 34.08 -6.39
C TYR A 733 69.88 34.89 -7.43
N MET A 734 68.74 35.47 -7.06
CA MET A 734 67.93 36.31 -7.96
C MET A 734 68.64 37.60 -8.36
N ASN A 735 69.35 38.22 -7.42
CA ASN A 735 70.16 39.41 -7.68
C ASN A 735 71.30 39.11 -8.67
N SER A 736 71.88 37.90 -8.63
CA SER A 736 72.88 37.47 -9.63
C SER A 736 72.30 37.31 -11.05
N LYS A 737 70.98 37.17 -11.18
CA LYS A 737 70.24 37.08 -12.44
C LYS A 737 69.67 38.43 -12.91
N GLY A 738 69.94 39.51 -12.17
CA GLY A 738 69.55 40.88 -12.53
C GLY A 738 68.19 41.33 -11.99
N LEU A 739 67.58 40.58 -11.08
CA LEU A 739 66.35 40.98 -10.36
C LEU A 739 66.74 41.81 -9.12
N TYR A 740 66.11 42.96 -8.86
CA TYR A 740 66.53 43.89 -7.79
C TYR A 740 65.38 44.72 -7.19
#